data_AF-A0A8K9V230-F1
#
_entry.id   AF-A0A8K9V230-F1
#
_cell.length_a   1.000
_cell.length_b   1.000
_cell.length_c   1.000
_cell.angle_alpha   90.00
_cell.angle_beta   90.00
_cell.angle_gamma   90.00
#
_symmetry.space_group_name_H-M   'P 1'
#
loop_
_entity.id
_entity.type
_entity.pdbx_description
1 polymer ?
#
loop_
_entity_poly.entity_id
_entity_poly.type
_entity_poly.pdbx_seq_one_letter_code
_entity_poly.pdbx_strand_id
1 'polypeptide(L)'
;MGNTDSKLNFRKAVIQLTTKTQPVEATDDAFWDQFWADTATTVQDVFALVPAAEIRAVREESPSNLATLCYKAVEKLVQAAESGCPSEKEKQIVLNCSRMLTRILPYIFEDQDWRGFFWSTVPGAGRAVTDEMDDDGARPLAESLLLAMADLLFCPDFTVNSHRRGPDSVEDMQTIDSCEYIWEAGVGFAQSPPLNYIHDLNRTELLRLLLTCFSEAMYLPPSSDNTILNPWVSFFCSTENRHALPLFTSLVNVVCAYDPVGYGIPYNHLLFSDYREQLVEQAVQILIVTLEHDGGGLAHRPPSPSSMEDQDSVGPDNLFVNYLSRIHREEDYDFVLKGLARLLVNPLMQTYLPNSTKKIQFHQELLVLFWKLCDFNKKFLFFVLKSSDVLDILVPILFYLNDARADQSRVGLMHIGVFILLLLSGERNFGVRLNKPYSVHVPMDIPVFTGTHADLLIVVFHKIITSGHQRLQPLFDCLLTIVVNVSPYLKSLSMVAANKLLHLLEAFSTNWFLFSASQNHHLVFFLLEAFNNIIQYQFDGNCNLVYAIIRKRNLFHQLANLPSDPASIQKALLRKRKSPDAITGISRTSSQETVSMEGSRPAVPAEPGTLKTSLVAIPAIDKLTEKSQVSEDGTMISVLKMEHSHASHHTPQADHTTQADHTPQAVHGAIVGASDTESVSGRDNEVSVCVCVCVCVRACVRACVCVRACVRACACVCVYQSSVFYVLRMFSTLRQRWREGACQAHHPPSPVPLSLTGPLHQTGSSPGSVSSPYRP
;
A
#
# COMPACT_ATOMS: atom_id res chain seq x y z
N MET A 1 -2.74 -4.28 48.90
CA MET A 1 -1.84 -3.18 49.34
C MET A 1 -0.47 -3.19 48.65
N GLY A 2 -0.01 -4.26 47.99
CA GLY A 2 1.35 -4.32 47.40
C GLY A 2 1.58 -3.64 46.04
N ASN A 3 0.54 -3.20 45.32
CA ASN A 3 0.71 -2.67 43.95
C ASN A 3 1.15 -1.19 43.89
N THR A 4 1.04 -0.45 45.00
CA THR A 4 1.46 0.96 45.08
C THR A 4 2.96 1.07 45.35
N ASP A 5 3.49 0.19 46.20
CA ASP A 5 4.91 0.15 46.55
C ASP A 5 5.78 -0.36 45.38
N SER A 6 5.29 -1.34 44.60
CA SER A 6 5.98 -1.82 43.40
C SER A 6 6.11 -0.73 42.32
N LYS A 7 5.03 0.01 42.04
CA LYS A 7 5.06 1.15 41.10
C LYS A 7 6.00 2.27 41.58
N LEU A 8 6.07 2.51 42.89
CA LEU A 8 7.01 3.49 43.47
C LEU A 8 8.46 3.04 43.30
N ASN A 9 8.76 1.76 43.53
CA ASN A 9 10.11 1.20 43.37
C ASN A 9 10.53 1.24 41.89
N PHE A 10 9.66 0.84 40.98
CA PHE A 10 9.87 0.96 39.54
C PHE A 10 10.19 2.41 39.15
N ARG A 11 9.41 3.38 39.64
CA ARG A 11 9.63 4.81 39.38
C ARG A 11 10.98 5.29 39.91
N LYS A 12 11.38 4.86 41.11
CA LYS A 12 12.70 5.17 41.68
C LYS A 12 13.82 4.59 40.81
N ALA A 13 13.68 3.36 40.32
CA ALA A 13 14.66 2.73 39.44
C ALA A 13 14.84 3.53 38.14
N VAL A 14 13.74 4.01 37.52
CA VAL A 14 13.80 4.88 36.32
C VAL A 14 14.58 6.16 36.58
N ILE A 15 14.34 6.83 37.72
CA ILE A 15 15.07 8.05 38.10
C ILE A 15 16.56 7.75 38.36
N GLN A 16 16.88 6.58 38.92
CA GLN A 16 18.26 6.17 39.16
C GLN A 16 19.07 5.95 37.87
N LEU A 17 18.42 5.64 36.73
CA LEU A 17 19.11 5.48 35.44
C LEU A 17 19.76 6.77 34.93
N THR A 18 19.22 7.93 35.31
CA THR A 18 19.74 9.28 34.93
C THR A 18 20.57 9.93 36.03
N THR A 19 20.22 9.69 37.30
CA THR A 19 20.82 10.44 38.42
C THR A 19 22.13 9.86 38.94
N LYS A 20 22.41 8.58 38.70
CA LYS A 20 23.69 7.97 39.10
C LYS A 20 24.81 8.44 38.15
N THR A 21 25.81 9.12 38.71
CA THR A 21 26.99 9.61 37.97
C THR A 21 27.91 8.50 37.46
N GLN A 22 27.76 7.28 37.96
CA GLN A 22 28.44 6.09 37.45
C GLN A 22 27.43 5.12 36.83
N PRO A 23 27.79 4.43 35.74
CA PRO A 23 26.95 3.38 35.16
C PRO A 23 26.59 2.33 36.20
N VAL A 24 25.34 1.88 36.20
CA VAL A 24 24.95 0.74 37.04
C VAL A 24 25.57 -0.52 36.46
N GLU A 25 26.20 -1.33 37.32
CA GLU A 25 26.85 -2.56 36.88
C GLU A 25 25.84 -3.52 36.23
N ALA A 26 26.22 -4.12 35.10
CA ALA A 26 25.35 -5.08 34.40
C ALA A 26 25.07 -6.34 35.23
N THR A 27 25.89 -6.64 36.24
CA THR A 27 25.74 -7.77 37.16
C THR A 27 24.85 -7.47 38.37
N ASP A 28 24.38 -6.23 38.55
CA ASP A 28 23.46 -5.87 39.63
C ASP A 28 22.02 -6.30 39.29
N ASP A 29 21.78 -7.61 39.25
CA ASP A 29 20.47 -8.18 38.89
C ASP A 29 19.37 -7.71 39.85
N ALA A 30 19.68 -7.39 41.11
CA ALA A 30 18.73 -6.85 42.07
C ALA A 30 18.23 -5.44 41.70
N PHE A 31 19.08 -4.63 41.05
CA PHE A 31 18.65 -3.36 40.46
C PHE A 31 17.80 -3.59 39.22
N TRP A 32 18.29 -4.39 38.27
CA TRP A 32 17.66 -4.60 36.97
C TRP A 32 16.30 -5.32 37.08
N ASP A 33 16.16 -6.27 38.01
CA ASP A 33 14.90 -6.99 38.23
C ASP A 33 13.74 -6.09 38.67
N GLN A 34 14.01 -4.88 39.18
CA GLN A 34 12.96 -3.91 39.53
C GLN A 34 12.12 -3.46 38.32
N PHE A 35 12.65 -3.59 37.09
CA PHE A 35 11.94 -3.21 35.87
C PHE A 35 10.95 -4.28 35.38
N TRP A 36 11.09 -5.55 35.79
CA TRP A 36 10.27 -6.65 35.25
C TRP A 36 9.74 -7.68 36.26
N ALA A 37 10.39 -7.92 37.40
CA ALA A 37 10.05 -9.02 38.30
C ALA A 37 8.87 -8.74 39.25
N ASP A 38 8.77 -7.51 39.77
CA ASP A 38 7.89 -7.20 40.93
C ASP A 38 6.67 -6.34 40.60
N THR A 39 6.49 -5.94 39.34
CA THR A 39 5.41 -5.02 38.96
C THR A 39 4.59 -5.60 37.82
N ALA A 40 3.31 -5.92 38.05
CA ALA A 40 2.35 -6.11 36.97
C ALA A 40 2.00 -4.74 36.37
N THR A 41 2.90 -4.19 35.53
CA THR A 41 2.68 -2.90 34.87
C THR A 41 1.89 -3.09 33.59
N THR A 42 0.75 -2.40 33.46
CA THR A 42 0.10 -2.30 32.16
C THR A 42 0.94 -1.44 31.21
N VAL A 43 0.71 -1.52 29.89
CA VAL A 43 1.33 -0.60 28.90
C VAL A 43 1.11 0.86 29.31
N GLN A 44 -0.09 1.19 29.78
CA GLN A 44 -0.44 2.53 30.24
C GLN A 44 0.39 2.95 31.46
N ASP A 45 0.62 2.04 32.40
CA ASP A 45 1.50 2.30 33.55
C ASP A 45 2.93 2.57 33.11
N VAL A 46 3.49 1.77 32.19
CA VAL A 46 4.85 2.00 31.68
C VAL A 46 4.96 3.37 30.99
N PHE A 47 3.99 3.73 30.16
CA PHE A 47 4.00 5.02 29.47
C PHE A 47 3.86 6.22 30.43
N ALA A 48 3.16 6.05 31.55
CA ALA A 48 3.03 7.07 32.60
C ALA A 48 4.27 7.15 33.51
N LEU A 49 4.85 6.01 33.88
CA LEU A 49 5.98 5.92 34.82
C LEU A 49 7.35 6.12 34.17
N VAL A 50 7.43 5.98 32.83
CA VAL A 50 8.63 6.24 32.02
C VAL A 50 8.35 7.39 31.03
N PRO A 51 8.46 8.65 31.48
CA PRO A 51 8.23 9.81 30.64
C PRO A 51 9.24 9.92 29.51
N ALA A 52 8.75 10.43 28.38
CA ALA A 52 9.53 10.58 27.16
C ALA A 52 10.70 11.58 27.28
N ALA A 53 10.69 12.46 28.29
CA ALA A 53 11.82 13.37 28.58
C ALA A 53 12.96 12.61 29.27
N GLU A 54 12.62 11.66 30.14
CA GLU A 54 13.61 10.90 30.89
C GLU A 54 14.32 9.88 30.02
N ILE A 55 13.62 9.23 29.09
CA ILE A 55 14.27 8.30 28.14
C ILE A 55 15.35 9.04 27.32
N ARG A 56 15.05 10.28 26.89
CA ARG A 56 16.03 11.13 26.19
C ARG A 56 17.17 11.56 27.11
N ALA A 57 16.87 11.91 28.36
CA ALA A 57 17.90 12.22 29.35
C ALA A 57 18.81 11.00 29.62
N VAL A 58 18.27 9.78 29.77
CA VAL A 58 19.10 8.57 29.90
C VAL A 58 19.94 8.37 28.64
N ARG A 59 19.35 8.53 27.44
CA ARG A 59 20.08 8.39 26.16
C ARG A 59 21.26 9.36 26.03
N GLU A 60 21.07 10.61 26.46
CA GLU A 60 22.04 11.70 26.28
C GLU A 60 23.06 11.78 27.43
N GLU A 61 22.62 11.59 28.67
CA GLU A 61 23.43 11.78 29.89
C GLU A 61 23.97 10.45 30.45
N SER A 62 23.36 9.32 30.12
CA SER A 62 23.75 7.99 30.65
C SER A 62 23.57 6.86 29.61
N PRO A 63 24.18 6.96 28.42
CA PRO A 63 23.96 6.02 27.30
C PRO A 63 24.31 4.57 27.65
N SER A 64 25.29 4.33 28.52
CA SER A 64 25.64 2.97 28.99
C SER A 64 24.48 2.31 29.75
N ASN A 65 23.78 3.07 30.61
CA ASN A 65 22.65 2.54 31.37
C ASN A 65 21.49 2.18 30.43
N LEU A 66 21.25 2.99 29.39
CA LEU A 66 20.24 2.70 28.36
C LEU A 66 20.60 1.42 27.59
N ALA A 67 21.87 1.30 27.17
CA ALA A 67 22.35 0.12 26.46
C ALA A 67 22.20 -1.16 27.31
N THR A 68 22.60 -1.11 28.60
CA THR A 68 22.44 -2.24 29.53
C THR A 68 20.97 -2.57 29.78
N LEU A 69 20.09 -1.58 29.90
CA LEU A 69 18.65 -1.80 30.05
C LEU A 69 18.08 -2.55 28.84
N CYS A 70 18.43 -2.14 27.62
CA CYS A 70 18.02 -2.82 26.39
C CYS A 70 18.59 -4.24 26.32
N TYR A 71 19.88 -4.41 26.60
CA TYR A 71 20.53 -5.72 26.61
C TYR A 71 19.85 -6.68 27.59
N LYS A 72 19.65 -6.26 28.85
CA LYS A 72 18.99 -7.07 29.88
C LYS A 72 17.55 -7.42 29.51
N ALA A 73 16.80 -6.49 28.95
CA ALA A 73 15.43 -6.76 28.51
C ALA A 73 15.39 -7.82 27.39
N VAL A 74 16.30 -7.75 26.41
CA VAL A 74 16.43 -8.76 25.34
C VAL A 74 16.92 -10.08 25.91
N GLU A 75 17.92 -10.08 26.80
CA GLU A 75 18.43 -11.28 27.48
C GLU A 75 17.31 -12.04 28.20
N LYS A 76 16.43 -11.34 28.92
CA LYS A 76 15.27 -11.97 29.59
C LYS A 76 14.27 -12.57 28.60
N LEU A 77 14.07 -11.95 27.43
CA LEU A 77 13.19 -12.50 26.38
C LEU A 77 13.80 -13.76 25.75
N VAL A 78 15.11 -13.77 25.49
CA VAL A 78 15.84 -14.93 24.96
C VAL A 78 15.79 -16.09 25.97
N GLN A 79 16.12 -15.84 27.25
CA GLN A 79 16.04 -16.84 28.32
C GLN A 79 14.62 -17.43 28.46
N ALA A 80 13.60 -16.59 28.33
CA ALA A 80 12.20 -17.03 28.40
C ALA A 80 11.78 -17.85 27.17
N ALA A 81 12.28 -17.51 25.98
CA ALA A 81 12.08 -18.28 24.76
C ALA A 81 12.73 -19.67 24.86
N GLU A 82 13.96 -19.75 25.37
CA GLU A 82 14.69 -21.02 25.55
C GLU A 82 14.04 -21.92 26.61
N SER A 83 13.56 -21.34 27.72
CA SER A 83 12.96 -22.08 28.84
C SER A 83 11.49 -22.45 28.65
N GLY A 84 10.78 -21.78 27.73
CA GLY A 84 9.35 -21.99 27.50
C GLY A 84 8.42 -21.42 28.56
N CYS A 85 8.85 -20.37 29.28
CA CYS A 85 8.02 -19.64 30.26
C CYS A 85 7.25 -20.52 31.26
N PRO A 86 7.92 -21.44 32.00
CA PRO A 86 7.24 -22.43 32.84
C PRO A 86 6.46 -21.82 34.01
N SER A 87 6.85 -20.64 34.50
CA SER A 87 6.19 -19.97 35.62
C SER A 87 5.40 -18.72 35.20
N GLU A 88 4.34 -18.41 35.96
CA GLU A 88 3.60 -17.14 35.77
C GLU A 88 4.48 -15.90 35.98
N LYS A 89 5.52 -16.04 36.82
CA LYS A 89 6.51 -14.98 37.03
C LYS A 89 7.30 -14.70 35.75
N GLU A 90 7.77 -15.72 35.03
CA GLU A 90 8.49 -15.53 33.77
C GLU A 90 7.58 -14.96 32.68
N LYS A 91 6.34 -15.43 32.57
CA LYS A 91 5.35 -14.85 31.66
C LYS A 91 5.17 -13.35 31.91
N GLN A 92 5.07 -12.95 33.18
CA GLN A 92 4.97 -11.55 33.56
C GLN A 92 6.25 -10.74 33.24
N ILE A 93 7.43 -11.35 33.44
CA ILE A 93 8.73 -10.74 33.07
C ILE A 93 8.79 -10.48 31.57
N VAL A 94 8.41 -11.47 30.73
CA VAL A 94 8.34 -11.32 29.28
C VAL A 94 7.48 -10.13 28.89
N LEU A 95 6.25 -10.07 29.40
CA LEU A 95 5.32 -8.97 29.09
C LEU A 95 5.88 -7.61 29.51
N ASN A 96 6.53 -7.52 30.67
CA ASN A 96 7.13 -6.28 31.15
C ASN A 96 8.34 -5.83 30.32
N CYS A 97 9.21 -6.76 29.94
CA CYS A 97 10.31 -6.52 29.01
C CYS A 97 9.77 -6.02 27.66
N SER A 98 8.71 -6.67 27.13
CA SER A 98 8.11 -6.27 25.86
C SER A 98 7.55 -4.84 25.91
N ARG A 99 6.85 -4.49 26.99
CA ARG A 99 6.30 -3.14 27.21
C ARG A 99 7.39 -2.09 27.36
N MET A 100 8.47 -2.41 28.08
CA MET A 100 9.61 -1.52 28.26
C MET A 100 10.32 -1.24 26.93
N LEU A 101 10.63 -2.28 26.16
CA LEU A 101 11.26 -2.13 24.84
C LEU A 101 10.35 -1.36 23.87
N THR A 102 9.05 -1.67 23.85
CA THR A 102 8.04 -0.93 23.07
C THR A 102 8.07 0.57 23.38
N ARG A 103 8.30 0.92 24.66
CA ARG A 103 8.40 2.31 25.09
C ARG A 103 9.73 2.98 24.71
N ILE A 104 10.84 2.24 24.76
CA ILE A 104 12.19 2.80 24.61
C ILE A 104 12.63 2.91 23.14
N LEU A 105 12.37 1.90 22.32
CA LEU A 105 12.88 1.79 20.94
C LEU A 105 12.62 3.04 20.06
N PRO A 106 11.43 3.66 20.08
CA PRO A 106 11.19 4.92 19.36
C PRO A 106 12.24 6.01 19.63
N TYR A 107 12.67 6.15 20.88
CA TYR A 107 13.66 7.15 21.27
C TYR A 107 15.09 6.73 20.93
N ILE A 108 15.34 5.45 20.70
CA ILE A 108 16.62 4.98 20.15
C ILE A 108 16.67 5.35 18.66
N PHE A 109 15.59 5.12 17.90
CA PHE A 109 15.52 5.45 16.46
C PHE A 109 15.57 6.96 16.15
N GLU A 110 15.14 7.81 17.10
CA GLU A 110 15.25 9.27 16.97
C GLU A 110 16.70 9.78 16.84
N ASP A 111 17.70 9.00 17.30
CA ASP A 111 19.10 9.40 17.33
C ASP A 111 19.94 8.62 16.30
N GLN A 112 20.77 9.32 15.53
CA GLN A 112 21.57 8.71 14.47
C GLN A 112 22.69 7.83 15.05
N ASP A 113 23.24 8.22 16.20
CA ASP A 113 24.36 7.53 16.84
C ASP A 113 23.95 6.15 17.36
N TRP A 114 22.64 5.92 17.54
CA TRP A 114 22.07 4.70 18.06
C TRP A 114 21.59 3.71 16.99
N ARG A 115 21.54 4.08 15.70
CA ARG A 115 21.00 3.23 14.63
C ARG A 115 21.70 1.88 14.48
N GLY A 116 23.02 1.88 14.66
CA GLY A 116 23.84 0.67 14.59
C GLY A 116 23.78 -0.19 15.85
N PHE A 117 23.24 0.30 16.98
CA PHE A 117 23.34 -0.36 18.28
C PHE A 117 22.78 -1.78 18.26
N PHE A 118 21.54 -1.96 17.81
CA PHE A 118 20.90 -3.29 17.78
C PHE A 118 21.49 -4.21 16.71
N TRP A 119 22.06 -3.65 15.64
CA TRP A 119 22.68 -4.41 14.55
C TRP A 119 24.18 -4.68 14.77
N SER A 120 24.73 -4.18 15.87
CA SER A 120 26.12 -4.44 16.28
C SER A 120 26.22 -5.70 17.14
N THR A 121 27.32 -6.43 16.99
CA THR A 121 27.64 -7.58 17.83
C THR A 121 28.24 -7.08 19.15
N VAL A 122 27.79 -7.61 20.29
CA VAL A 122 28.24 -7.12 21.61
C VAL A 122 29.68 -7.59 21.86
N PRO A 123 30.65 -6.67 22.10
CA PRO A 123 32.02 -7.07 22.42
C PRO A 123 32.07 -7.84 23.75
N GLY A 124 32.47 -9.12 23.72
CA GLY A 124 32.70 -9.93 24.93
C GLY A 124 31.68 -11.03 25.23
N ALA A 125 30.62 -11.18 24.42
CA ALA A 125 29.66 -12.28 24.57
C ALA A 125 30.30 -13.68 24.39
N GLY A 126 31.42 -13.78 23.65
CA GLY A 126 32.17 -15.03 23.45
C GLY A 126 33.18 -15.41 24.54
N ARG A 127 33.18 -14.75 25.72
CA ARG A 127 34.18 -15.03 26.78
C ARG A 127 33.68 -15.84 27.97
N ALA A 128 32.40 -16.20 28.03
CA ALA A 128 31.81 -16.87 29.19
C ALA A 128 31.37 -18.32 28.95
N VAL A 129 31.50 -18.85 27.73
CA VAL A 129 31.24 -20.27 27.46
C VAL A 129 32.57 -20.94 27.15
N THR A 130 32.83 -21.99 27.92
CA THR A 130 34.03 -22.83 27.92
C THR A 130 34.50 -23.23 26.53
N ASP A 131 35.82 -23.30 26.39
CA ASP A 131 36.56 -23.78 25.22
C ASP A 131 35.89 -25.00 24.54
N GLU A 132 35.96 -24.99 23.20
CA GLU A 132 35.63 -26.06 22.25
C GLU A 132 34.15 -26.16 21.81
N MET A 133 33.74 -25.30 20.85
CA MET A 133 33.16 -25.66 19.53
C MET A 133 32.42 -24.45 18.92
N ASP A 134 32.76 -24.15 17.66
CA ASP A 134 32.23 -23.12 16.74
C ASP A 134 32.30 -21.63 17.13
N ASP A 135 33.19 -20.93 16.41
CA ASP A 135 33.24 -19.48 16.21
C ASP A 135 32.03 -19.02 15.37
N ASP A 136 30.82 -19.14 15.92
CA ASP A 136 29.66 -18.41 15.38
C ASP A 136 29.72 -16.98 15.95
N GLY A 137 30.10 -16.02 15.09
CA GLY A 137 30.26 -14.63 15.47
C GLY A 137 29.03 -14.14 16.24
N ALA A 138 29.24 -13.54 17.43
CA ALA A 138 28.17 -13.17 18.35
C ALA A 138 26.99 -12.47 17.62
N ARG A 139 25.82 -13.13 17.60
CA ARG A 139 24.63 -12.67 16.89
C ARG A 139 24.22 -11.23 17.30
N PRO A 140 23.86 -10.34 16.36
CA PRO A 140 23.36 -9.00 16.68
C PRO A 140 22.13 -9.02 17.60
N LEU A 141 22.01 -7.99 18.45
CA LEU A 141 20.91 -7.88 19.41
C LEU A 141 19.52 -7.84 18.76
N ALA A 142 19.43 -7.23 17.56
CA ALA A 142 18.22 -7.17 16.75
C ALA A 142 17.73 -8.57 16.38
N GLU A 143 18.62 -9.43 15.90
CA GLU A 143 18.31 -10.78 15.45
C GLU A 143 17.86 -11.64 16.63
N SER A 144 18.60 -11.60 17.74
CA SER A 144 18.23 -12.30 18.97
C SER A 144 16.86 -11.87 19.51
N LEU A 145 16.55 -10.57 19.47
CA LEU A 145 15.25 -10.04 19.86
C LEU A 145 14.12 -10.54 18.93
N LEU A 146 14.32 -10.48 17.62
CA LEU A 146 13.34 -10.91 16.63
C LEU A 146 13.04 -12.42 16.71
N LEU A 147 14.08 -13.24 16.86
CA LEU A 147 13.94 -14.69 16.99
C LEU A 147 13.27 -15.07 18.32
N ALA A 148 13.68 -14.46 19.44
CA ALA A 148 13.04 -14.70 20.74
C ALA A 148 11.55 -14.35 20.72
N MET A 149 11.16 -13.24 20.08
CA MET A 149 9.74 -12.91 19.92
C MET A 149 9.01 -13.92 19.03
N ALA A 150 9.64 -14.40 17.96
CA ALA A 150 9.05 -15.41 17.08
C ALA A 150 8.82 -16.74 17.82
N ASP A 151 9.77 -17.18 18.65
CA ASP A 151 9.61 -18.35 19.54
C ASP A 151 8.50 -18.14 20.57
N LEU A 152 8.51 -16.99 21.26
CA LEU A 152 7.49 -16.66 22.27
C LEU A 152 6.07 -16.57 21.70
N LEU A 153 5.90 -16.25 20.41
CA LEU A 153 4.62 -16.23 19.71
C LEU A 153 4.00 -17.62 19.48
N PHE A 154 4.80 -18.67 19.61
CA PHE A 154 4.38 -20.08 19.53
C PHE A 154 4.71 -20.88 20.81
N CYS A 155 4.99 -20.18 21.91
CA CYS A 155 5.30 -20.80 23.20
C CYS A 155 4.06 -21.44 23.83
N PRO A 156 4.06 -22.77 24.08
CA PRO A 156 2.97 -23.46 24.76
C PRO A 156 2.65 -22.87 26.13
N ASP A 157 1.37 -22.84 26.47
CA ASP A 157 0.79 -22.30 27.71
C ASP A 157 1.07 -20.81 27.99
N PHE A 158 1.70 -20.11 27.05
CA PHE A 158 1.89 -18.66 27.07
C PHE A 158 1.11 -17.98 25.94
N THR A 159 1.32 -18.41 24.69
CA THR A 159 0.66 -17.86 23.49
C THR A 159 -0.08 -18.91 22.68
N VAL A 160 0.14 -20.21 22.92
CA VAL A 160 -0.60 -21.31 22.27
C VAL A 160 -0.94 -22.39 23.29
N ASN A 161 -1.95 -23.22 23.03
CA ASN A 161 -2.33 -24.31 23.93
C ASN A 161 -1.38 -25.50 23.76
N SER A 162 -0.82 -26.06 24.84
CA SER A 162 -0.02 -27.29 24.75
C SER A 162 -0.85 -28.49 24.28
N HIS A 163 -0.30 -29.31 23.38
CA HIS A 163 -0.94 -30.54 22.89
C HIS A 163 -0.76 -31.72 23.86
N ARG A 164 0.20 -31.67 24.80
CA ARG A 164 0.47 -32.77 25.74
C ARG A 164 -0.19 -32.54 27.09
N ARG A 165 -1.06 -33.48 27.47
CA ARG A 165 -1.67 -33.54 28.81
C ARG A 165 -0.76 -34.32 29.76
N GLY A 166 0.21 -33.67 30.40
CA GLY A 166 1.05 -34.31 31.42
C GLY A 166 1.96 -33.31 32.16
N PRO A 167 2.15 -33.44 33.49
CA PRO A 167 2.99 -32.52 34.27
C PRO A 167 4.50 -32.63 34.00
N ASP A 168 4.97 -33.69 33.33
CA ASP A 168 6.41 -34.01 33.18
C ASP A 168 6.94 -33.95 31.73
N SER A 169 6.15 -33.47 30.75
CA SER A 169 6.62 -33.30 29.36
C SER A 169 6.86 -31.83 29.05
N VAL A 170 8.01 -31.30 29.44
CA VAL A 170 8.49 -30.01 28.92
C VAL A 170 8.74 -30.20 27.42
N GLU A 171 7.97 -29.52 26.57
CA GLU A 171 8.25 -29.51 25.13
C GLU A 171 9.52 -28.71 24.89
N ASP A 172 10.49 -29.34 24.24
CA ASP A 172 11.72 -28.65 23.84
C ASP A 172 11.37 -27.63 22.75
N MET A 173 11.47 -26.35 23.10
CA MET A 173 11.13 -25.21 22.23
C MET A 173 11.85 -25.30 20.89
N GLN A 174 13.07 -25.84 20.85
CA GLN A 174 13.87 -25.93 19.64
C GLN A 174 13.33 -26.97 18.64
N THR A 175 12.47 -27.90 19.09
CA THR A 175 11.91 -28.98 18.27
C THR A 175 10.44 -28.80 17.92
N ILE A 176 9.79 -27.74 18.41
CA ILE A 176 8.37 -27.47 18.15
C ILE A 176 8.12 -27.25 16.65
N ASP A 177 7.22 -28.05 16.09
CA ASP A 177 6.61 -27.75 14.79
C ASP A 177 5.47 -26.74 14.99
N SER A 178 5.80 -25.45 14.84
CA SER A 178 4.85 -24.36 14.98
C SER A 178 3.67 -24.42 13.99
N CYS A 179 3.74 -25.25 12.94
CA CYS A 179 2.60 -25.47 12.04
C CYS A 179 1.42 -26.17 12.72
N GLU A 180 1.66 -26.93 13.80
CA GLU A 180 0.60 -27.53 14.62
C GLU A 180 -0.11 -26.49 15.50
N TYR A 181 0.49 -25.31 15.69
CA TYR A 181 0.08 -24.28 16.64
C TYR A 181 -0.49 -23.02 15.96
N ILE A 182 -0.98 -23.14 14.72
CA ILE A 182 -1.62 -22.03 14.00
C ILE A 182 -2.83 -21.49 14.78
N TRP A 183 -2.93 -20.17 14.92
CA TRP A 183 -3.82 -19.52 15.89
C TRP A 183 -5.31 -19.56 15.56
N GLU A 184 -5.66 -19.83 14.30
CA GLU A 184 -7.03 -19.82 13.81
C GLU A 184 -7.17 -20.66 12.53
N ALA A 185 -8.33 -21.28 12.35
CA ALA A 185 -8.65 -22.02 11.13
C ALA A 185 -8.81 -21.09 9.92
N GLY A 186 -8.46 -21.59 8.73
CA GLY A 186 -8.54 -20.84 7.48
C GLY A 186 -7.56 -21.37 6.44
N VAL A 187 -6.81 -20.45 5.82
CA VAL A 187 -5.80 -20.76 4.81
C VAL A 187 -4.81 -21.77 5.39
N GLY A 188 -4.59 -22.88 4.68
CA GLY A 188 -3.57 -23.87 5.02
C GLY A 188 -3.78 -24.63 6.34
N PHE A 189 -4.84 -24.37 7.10
CA PHE A 189 -5.06 -24.98 8.42
C PHE A 189 -6.56 -25.11 8.75
N ALA A 190 -7.06 -26.33 8.89
CA ALA A 190 -8.49 -26.59 9.04
C ALA A 190 -8.97 -26.64 10.51
N GLN A 191 -8.06 -26.84 11.47
CA GLN A 191 -8.42 -27.02 12.87
C GLN A 191 -8.59 -25.66 13.55
N SER A 192 -9.70 -25.47 14.28
CA SER A 192 -9.89 -24.27 15.11
C SER A 192 -9.39 -24.55 16.53
N PRO A 193 -8.32 -23.88 16.99
CA PRO A 193 -7.84 -24.05 18.37
C PRO A 193 -8.86 -23.49 19.38
N PRO A 194 -8.85 -23.96 20.64
CA PRO A 194 -9.66 -23.36 21.68
C PRO A 194 -9.35 -21.86 21.86
N LEU A 195 -10.40 -21.04 21.92
CA LEU A 195 -10.24 -19.60 22.16
C LEU A 195 -9.70 -19.36 23.57
N ASN A 196 -8.62 -18.57 23.67
CA ASN A 196 -8.06 -18.13 24.95
C ASN A 196 -7.69 -16.66 24.86
N TYR A 197 -8.43 -15.81 25.56
CA TYR A 197 -8.21 -14.36 25.54
C TYR A 197 -6.86 -13.95 26.14
N ILE A 198 -6.29 -14.75 27.06
CA ILE A 198 -4.96 -14.47 27.64
C ILE A 198 -3.89 -14.67 26.56
N HIS A 199 -4.02 -15.72 25.74
CA HIS A 199 -3.13 -15.93 24.60
C HIS A 199 -3.24 -14.77 23.60
N ASP A 200 -4.46 -14.30 23.31
CA ASP A 200 -4.66 -13.15 22.42
C ASP A 200 -4.02 -11.87 22.98
N LEU A 201 -4.13 -11.61 24.29
CA LEU A 201 -3.45 -10.49 24.95
C LEU A 201 -1.93 -10.59 24.88
N ASN A 202 -1.36 -11.77 25.15
CA ASN A 202 0.08 -12.00 25.11
C ASN A 202 0.64 -11.85 23.69
N ARG A 203 -0.03 -12.45 22.69
CA ARG A 203 0.29 -12.26 21.26
C ARG A 203 0.24 -10.78 20.88
N THR A 204 -0.78 -10.05 21.33
CA THR A 204 -0.92 -8.61 21.06
C THR A 204 0.27 -7.81 21.58
N GLU A 205 0.77 -8.11 22.79
CA GLU A 205 1.95 -7.43 23.35
C GLU A 205 3.23 -7.72 22.55
N LEU A 206 3.44 -8.97 22.14
CA LEU A 206 4.60 -9.36 21.32
C LEU A 206 4.55 -8.76 19.91
N LEU A 207 3.39 -8.80 19.25
CA LEU A 207 3.21 -8.18 17.93
C LEU A 207 3.38 -6.67 17.97
N ARG A 208 2.98 -6.01 19.08
CA ARG A 208 3.20 -4.57 19.28
C ARG A 208 4.69 -4.23 19.37
N LEU A 209 5.48 -5.06 20.04
CA LEU A 209 6.94 -4.89 20.06
C LEU A 209 7.55 -5.12 18.68
N LEU A 210 7.14 -6.17 17.96
CA LEU A 210 7.57 -6.40 16.57
C LEU A 210 7.28 -5.20 15.67
N LEU A 211 6.06 -4.65 15.73
CA LEU A 211 5.69 -3.47 14.96
C LEU A 211 6.52 -2.26 15.34
N THR A 212 6.88 -2.13 16.63
CA THR A 212 7.79 -1.08 17.10
C THR A 212 9.17 -1.24 16.48
N CYS A 213 9.75 -2.45 16.44
CA CYS A 213 11.01 -2.72 15.76
C CYS A 213 10.95 -2.33 14.27
N PHE A 214 9.83 -2.64 13.59
CA PHE A 214 9.66 -2.30 12.17
C PHE A 214 9.42 -0.81 11.90
N SER A 215 9.24 0.02 12.93
CA SER A 215 8.92 1.44 12.78
C SER A 215 10.12 2.36 12.53
N GLU A 216 11.35 1.83 12.49
CA GLU A 216 12.59 2.62 12.34
C GLU A 216 12.51 3.65 11.19
N ALA A 217 11.96 3.25 10.03
CA ALA A 217 11.82 4.11 8.86
C ALA A 217 11.00 5.40 9.11
N MET A 218 10.12 5.42 10.12
CA MET A 218 9.33 6.60 10.49
C MET A 218 10.19 7.70 11.13
N TYR A 219 11.34 7.35 11.69
CA TYR A 219 12.26 8.27 12.37
C TYR A 219 13.40 8.74 11.45
N LEU A 220 13.44 8.23 10.22
CA LEU A 220 14.42 8.61 9.22
C LEU A 220 13.89 9.77 8.35
N PRO A 221 14.74 10.75 7.98
CA PRO A 221 14.38 11.69 6.94
C PRO A 221 14.16 10.91 5.63
N PRO A 222 13.26 11.37 4.74
CA PRO A 222 13.07 10.73 3.43
C PRO A 222 14.39 10.73 2.66
N SER A 223 15.00 9.55 2.51
CA SER A 223 16.25 9.36 1.78
C SER A 223 16.03 9.47 0.27
N SER A 224 17.02 9.97 -0.46
CA SER A 224 17.02 9.96 -1.94
C SER A 224 17.22 8.56 -2.51
N ASP A 225 17.84 7.67 -1.74
CA ASP A 225 17.99 6.25 -2.05
C ASP A 225 16.82 5.47 -1.44
N ASN A 226 15.80 5.22 -2.26
CA ASN A 226 14.61 4.41 -1.95
C ASN A 226 14.91 2.90 -1.87
N THR A 227 16.18 2.50 -1.85
CA THR A 227 16.65 1.12 -2.03
C THR A 227 17.03 0.40 -0.73
N ILE A 228 17.08 1.10 0.41
CA ILE A 228 17.43 0.45 1.69
C ILE A 228 16.14 -0.06 2.34
N LEU A 229 15.92 -1.37 2.21
CA LEU A 229 14.89 -2.09 2.97
C LEU A 229 15.16 -1.95 4.48
N ASN A 230 14.08 -1.87 5.26
CA ASN A 230 14.20 -1.89 6.72
C ASN A 230 14.85 -3.23 7.15
N PRO A 231 16.05 -3.22 7.76
CA PRO A 231 16.78 -4.43 8.11
C PRO A 231 16.00 -5.32 9.08
N TRP A 232 15.18 -4.72 9.96
CA TRP A 232 14.32 -5.47 10.90
C TRP A 232 13.30 -6.33 10.16
N VAL A 233 12.66 -5.77 9.14
CA VAL A 233 11.67 -6.49 8.31
C VAL A 233 12.38 -7.51 7.43
N SER A 234 13.50 -7.12 6.82
CA SER A 234 14.27 -7.99 5.93
C SER A 234 14.73 -9.27 6.64
N PHE A 235 15.28 -9.14 7.86
CA PHE A 235 15.70 -10.29 8.66
C PHE A 235 14.50 -11.12 9.11
N PHE A 236 13.44 -10.48 9.64
CA PHE A 236 12.28 -11.20 10.15
C PHE A 236 11.53 -12.02 9.09
N CYS A 237 11.56 -11.56 7.83
CA CYS A 237 10.97 -12.24 6.69
C CYS A 237 11.94 -13.18 5.95
N SER A 238 13.14 -13.42 6.49
CA SER A 238 14.14 -14.32 5.91
C SER A 238 13.99 -15.77 6.40
N THR A 239 14.80 -16.68 5.83
CA THR A 239 14.87 -18.10 6.22
C THR A 239 15.37 -18.33 7.63
N GLU A 240 16.02 -17.35 8.27
CA GLU A 240 16.48 -17.44 9.66
C GLU A 240 15.30 -17.52 10.65
N ASN A 241 14.12 -17.00 10.26
CA ASN A 241 12.92 -17.11 11.06
C ASN A 241 12.16 -18.40 10.72
N ARG A 242 12.43 -19.47 11.48
CA ARG A 242 11.74 -20.77 11.34
C ARG A 242 10.20 -20.69 11.48
N HIS A 243 9.69 -19.67 12.15
CA HIS A 243 8.26 -19.48 12.41
C HIS A 243 7.55 -18.64 11.33
N ALA A 244 8.25 -18.24 10.27
CA ALA A 244 7.69 -17.33 9.26
C ALA A 244 6.38 -17.86 8.63
N LEU A 245 6.32 -19.14 8.24
CA LEU A 245 5.13 -19.75 7.64
C LEU A 245 3.94 -19.86 8.62
N PRO A 246 4.08 -20.47 9.82
CA PRO A 246 2.97 -20.56 10.77
C PRO A 246 2.53 -19.19 11.27
N LEU A 247 3.45 -18.22 11.39
CA LEU A 247 3.10 -16.84 11.73
C LEU A 247 2.30 -16.18 10.62
N PHE A 248 2.77 -16.22 9.37
CA PHE A 248 2.04 -15.69 8.21
C PHE A 248 0.61 -16.25 8.16
N THR A 249 0.48 -17.57 8.31
CA THR A 249 -0.80 -18.28 8.25
C THR A 249 -1.73 -17.87 9.40
N SER A 250 -1.19 -17.80 10.62
CA SER A 250 -1.93 -17.35 11.81
C SER A 250 -2.45 -15.92 11.67
N LEU A 251 -1.62 -15.00 11.18
CA LEU A 251 -2.00 -13.59 10.99
C LEU A 251 -3.13 -13.45 9.95
N VAL A 252 -3.02 -14.14 8.80
CA VAL A 252 -4.06 -14.11 7.75
C VAL A 252 -5.37 -14.69 8.28
N ASN A 253 -5.32 -15.83 8.96
CA ASN A 253 -6.51 -16.52 9.46
C ASN A 253 -7.19 -15.72 10.57
N VAL A 254 -6.44 -15.16 11.53
CA VAL A 254 -7.01 -14.31 12.59
C VAL A 254 -7.73 -13.10 12.00
N VAL A 255 -7.15 -12.42 11.00
CA VAL A 255 -7.81 -11.28 10.34
C VAL A 255 -9.05 -11.73 9.58
N CYS A 256 -8.95 -12.77 8.74
CA CYS A 256 -10.04 -13.18 7.86
C CYS A 256 -11.17 -13.93 8.56
N ALA A 257 -10.92 -14.55 9.72
CA ALA A 257 -11.94 -15.23 10.53
C ALA A 257 -12.65 -14.29 11.51
N TYR A 258 -12.09 -13.10 11.80
CA TYR A 258 -12.64 -12.19 12.80
C TYR A 258 -14.07 -11.74 12.47
N ASP A 259 -14.97 -11.88 13.44
CA ASP A 259 -16.36 -11.41 13.36
C ASP A 259 -16.63 -10.37 14.45
N PRO A 260 -16.73 -9.07 14.10
CA PRO A 260 -16.97 -7.99 15.06
C PRO A 260 -18.40 -7.98 15.63
N VAL A 261 -19.33 -8.73 15.02
CA VAL A 261 -20.74 -8.79 15.44
C VAL A 261 -20.99 -10.00 16.35
N GLY A 262 -20.27 -11.10 16.14
CA GLY A 262 -20.38 -12.32 16.93
C GLY A 262 -21.78 -12.94 16.83
N TYR A 263 -22.44 -13.16 17.97
CA TYR A 263 -23.78 -13.78 18.02
C TYR A 263 -24.92 -12.94 17.39
N GLY A 264 -24.65 -11.76 16.84
CA GLY A 264 -25.68 -10.92 16.22
C GLY A 264 -26.62 -10.23 17.21
N ILE A 265 -26.30 -10.28 18.51
CA ILE A 265 -27.11 -9.68 19.57
C ILE A 265 -26.84 -8.17 19.62
N PRO A 266 -27.88 -7.31 19.56
CA PRO A 266 -27.74 -5.87 19.75
C PRO A 266 -27.01 -5.50 21.04
N TYR A 267 -26.07 -4.55 20.97
CA TYR A 267 -25.29 -4.03 22.09
C TYR A 267 -24.39 -5.06 22.81
N ASN A 268 -24.14 -6.23 22.21
CA ASN A 268 -23.26 -7.26 22.77
C ASN A 268 -21.87 -6.71 23.17
N HIS A 269 -21.32 -5.83 22.35
CA HIS A 269 -20.03 -5.18 22.56
C HIS A 269 -19.98 -4.19 23.75
N LEU A 270 -21.13 -3.81 24.32
CA LEU A 270 -21.20 -3.03 25.56
C LEU A 270 -21.20 -3.91 26.80
N LEU A 271 -21.62 -5.17 26.66
CA LEU A 271 -21.73 -6.13 27.75
C LEU A 271 -20.49 -7.01 27.88
N PHE A 272 -19.81 -7.29 26.75
CA PHE A 272 -18.64 -8.15 26.70
C PHE A 272 -17.45 -7.45 26.06
N SER A 273 -16.29 -7.56 26.70
CA SER A 273 -15.03 -7.08 26.16
C SER A 273 -14.56 -7.97 25.02
N ASP A 274 -14.33 -7.36 23.86
CA ASP A 274 -13.73 -8.04 22.72
C ASP A 274 -12.22 -7.80 22.70
N TYR A 275 -11.49 -8.73 23.31
CA TYR A 275 -10.03 -8.71 23.36
C TYR A 275 -9.39 -9.09 22.03
N ARG A 276 -10.11 -9.80 21.15
CA ARG A 276 -9.57 -10.31 19.88
C ARG A 276 -9.40 -9.22 18.84
N GLU A 277 -10.21 -8.15 18.90
CA GLU A 277 -10.05 -7.00 18.00
C GLU A 277 -8.64 -6.39 18.05
N GLN A 278 -8.05 -6.27 19.24
CA GLN A 278 -6.70 -5.71 19.38
C GLN A 278 -5.65 -6.61 18.70
N LEU A 279 -5.80 -7.92 18.83
CA LEU A 279 -4.93 -8.88 18.12
C LEU A 279 -5.08 -8.75 16.61
N VAL A 280 -6.32 -8.64 16.11
CA VAL A 280 -6.63 -8.49 14.68
C VAL A 280 -6.01 -7.22 14.11
N GLU A 281 -6.09 -6.10 14.84
CA GLU A 281 -5.46 -4.83 14.45
C GLU A 281 -3.94 -4.95 14.36
N GLN A 282 -3.29 -5.56 15.36
CA GLN A 282 -1.85 -5.80 15.29
C GLN A 282 -1.49 -6.78 14.16
N ALA A 283 -2.31 -7.81 13.93
CA ALA A 283 -2.05 -8.81 12.92
C ALA A 283 -2.11 -8.23 11.50
N VAL A 284 -3.12 -7.40 11.19
CA VAL A 284 -3.21 -6.74 9.88
C VAL A 284 -2.06 -5.75 9.66
N GLN A 285 -1.64 -5.03 10.70
CA GLN A 285 -0.51 -4.10 10.63
C GLN A 285 0.80 -4.84 10.35
N ILE A 286 1.07 -5.94 11.06
CA ILE A 286 2.26 -6.78 10.82
C ILE A 286 2.23 -7.37 9.41
N LEU A 287 1.09 -7.87 8.93
CA LEU A 287 0.96 -8.36 7.55
C LEU A 287 1.30 -7.28 6.52
N ILE A 288 0.80 -6.05 6.70
CA ILE A 288 1.06 -4.97 5.74
C ILE A 288 2.55 -4.65 5.67
N VAL A 289 3.19 -4.50 6.82
CA VAL A 289 4.61 -4.13 6.92
C VAL A 289 5.51 -5.26 6.42
N THR A 290 5.21 -6.51 6.76
CA THR A 290 5.98 -7.69 6.29
C THR A 290 5.77 -7.97 4.80
N LEU A 291 4.69 -7.50 4.20
CA LEU A 291 4.45 -7.54 2.75
C LEU A 291 5.05 -6.34 2.00
N GLU A 292 5.95 -5.58 2.63
CA GLU A 292 6.85 -4.67 1.91
C GLU A 292 7.95 -5.48 1.21
N HIS A 293 7.97 -5.43 -0.12
CA HIS A 293 8.97 -6.10 -0.94
C HIS A 293 9.61 -5.12 -1.89
N ASP A 294 10.93 -5.16 -2.04
CA ASP A 294 11.59 -4.28 -3.00
C ASP A 294 11.22 -4.62 -4.46
N GLY A 295 10.93 -3.62 -5.28
CA GLY A 295 10.73 -3.81 -6.72
C GLY A 295 12.07 -3.87 -7.46
N GLY A 296 13.15 -4.20 -6.74
CA GLY A 296 14.54 -3.98 -7.13
C GLY A 296 15.30 -5.23 -7.55
N GLY A 297 14.64 -6.38 -7.71
CA GLY A 297 15.29 -7.63 -8.12
C GLY A 297 15.61 -7.75 -9.61
N LEU A 298 16.17 -6.71 -10.27
CA LEU A 298 16.76 -6.83 -11.62
C LEU A 298 17.92 -5.85 -11.93
N ALA A 299 18.42 -5.07 -10.97
CA ALA A 299 19.57 -4.18 -11.23
C ALA A 299 20.76 -4.48 -10.31
N HIS A 300 21.73 -5.21 -10.87
CA HIS A 300 23.14 -5.28 -10.45
C HIS A 300 23.46 -5.90 -9.08
N ARG A 301 23.46 -7.24 -9.01
CA ARG A 301 24.57 -7.96 -8.37
C ARG A 301 25.50 -8.41 -9.49
N PRO A 302 26.79 -8.00 -9.54
CA PRO A 302 27.71 -8.53 -10.55
C PRO A 302 27.82 -10.05 -10.35
N PRO A 303 27.68 -10.85 -11.42
CA PRO A 303 27.79 -12.30 -11.30
C PRO A 303 29.21 -12.65 -10.86
N SER A 304 29.33 -13.32 -9.71
CA SER A 304 30.52 -14.09 -9.37
C SER A 304 30.65 -15.22 -10.39
N PRO A 305 31.78 -15.35 -11.12
CA PRO A 305 31.94 -16.35 -12.15
C PRO A 305 32.31 -17.70 -11.53
N SER A 306 31.38 -18.37 -10.83
CA SER A 306 31.56 -19.75 -10.36
C SER A 306 30.28 -20.39 -9.82
N SER A 307 29.28 -20.61 -10.68
CA SER A 307 28.28 -21.69 -10.53
C SER A 307 27.28 -21.66 -11.68
N MET A 308 27.62 -22.33 -12.78
CA MET A 308 26.62 -22.79 -13.73
C MET A 308 26.03 -24.06 -13.16
N GLU A 309 24.87 -23.97 -12.51
CA GLU A 309 23.84 -25.02 -12.35
C GLU A 309 22.69 -24.44 -11.51
N ASP A 310 21.45 -24.64 -11.99
CA ASP A 310 20.14 -24.30 -11.40
C ASP A 310 19.75 -22.80 -11.26
N GLN A 311 19.28 -22.21 -12.37
CA GLN A 311 18.39 -21.04 -12.34
C GLN A 311 16.94 -21.51 -12.07
N ASP A 312 16.67 -21.97 -10.85
CA ASP A 312 15.32 -21.87 -10.32
C ASP A 312 15.01 -20.39 -10.11
N SER A 313 13.85 -19.95 -10.57
CA SER A 313 13.37 -18.58 -10.44
C SER A 313 13.53 -18.09 -9.00
N VAL A 314 14.53 -17.25 -8.74
CA VAL A 314 14.78 -16.68 -7.41
C VAL A 314 13.54 -15.86 -7.06
N GLY A 315 12.66 -16.47 -6.25
CA GLY A 315 11.49 -15.80 -5.72
C GLY A 315 11.91 -14.58 -4.91
N PRO A 316 10.98 -13.66 -4.59
CA PRO A 316 11.31 -12.53 -3.72
C PRO A 316 11.98 -13.03 -2.43
N ASP A 317 13.10 -12.43 -2.01
CA ASP A 317 13.84 -12.85 -0.81
C ASP A 317 12.96 -12.86 0.47
N ASN A 318 11.83 -12.14 0.43
CA ASN A 318 10.85 -12.06 1.51
C ASN A 318 9.90 -13.27 1.50
N LEU A 319 9.99 -14.12 2.54
CA LEU A 319 9.17 -15.31 2.72
C LEU A 319 7.66 -15.02 2.82
N PHE A 320 7.24 -13.91 3.43
CA PHE A 320 5.83 -13.56 3.56
C PHE A 320 5.21 -13.28 2.17
N VAL A 321 5.95 -12.57 1.31
CA VAL A 321 5.54 -12.33 -0.08
C VAL A 321 5.50 -13.65 -0.86
N ASN A 322 6.50 -14.52 -0.67
CA ASN A 322 6.50 -15.85 -1.26
C ASN A 322 5.27 -16.66 -0.88
N TYR A 323 4.94 -16.76 0.42
CA TYR A 323 3.79 -17.52 0.90
C TYR A 323 2.47 -16.96 0.35
N LEU A 324 2.30 -15.64 0.37
CA LEU A 324 1.13 -14.97 -0.20
C LEU A 324 0.94 -15.29 -1.69
N SER A 325 2.03 -15.27 -2.47
CA SER A 325 2.01 -15.57 -3.90
C SER A 325 1.68 -17.04 -4.21
N ARG A 326 1.93 -17.94 -3.25
CA ARG A 326 1.75 -19.40 -3.38
C ARG A 326 0.39 -19.91 -2.91
N ILE A 327 -0.42 -19.10 -2.22
CA ILE A 327 -1.84 -19.44 -1.97
C ILE A 327 -2.51 -19.71 -3.32
N HIS A 328 -3.20 -20.84 -3.45
CA HIS A 328 -3.74 -21.28 -4.74
C HIS A 328 -5.08 -22.02 -4.67
N ARG A 329 -5.53 -22.46 -3.49
CA ARG A 329 -6.81 -23.17 -3.37
C ARG A 329 -7.96 -22.18 -3.45
N GLU A 330 -9.03 -22.58 -4.15
CA GLU A 330 -10.20 -21.73 -4.33
C GLU A 330 -10.92 -21.47 -3.00
N GLU A 331 -10.96 -22.46 -2.11
CA GLU A 331 -11.50 -22.35 -0.75
C GLU A 331 -10.76 -21.29 0.07
N ASP A 332 -9.42 -21.24 -0.04
CA ASP A 332 -8.60 -20.23 0.63
C ASP A 332 -8.91 -18.82 0.11
N TYR A 333 -9.11 -18.67 -1.20
CA TYR A 333 -9.49 -17.38 -1.79
C TYR A 333 -10.88 -16.92 -1.37
N ASP A 334 -11.84 -17.83 -1.33
CA ASP A 334 -13.20 -17.56 -0.87
C ASP A 334 -13.21 -17.12 0.60
N PHE A 335 -12.47 -17.84 1.44
CA PHE A 335 -12.29 -17.51 2.86
C PHE A 335 -11.72 -16.10 3.05
N VAL A 336 -10.61 -15.78 2.36
CA VAL A 336 -9.97 -14.45 2.45
C VAL A 336 -10.91 -13.35 1.94
N LEU A 337 -11.53 -13.54 0.77
CA LEU A 337 -12.41 -12.54 0.17
C LEU A 337 -13.63 -12.26 1.05
N LYS A 338 -14.29 -13.30 1.56
CA LYS A 338 -15.45 -13.15 2.46
C LYS A 338 -15.08 -12.53 3.79
N GLY A 339 -13.91 -12.89 4.35
CA GLY A 339 -13.38 -12.27 5.56
C GLY A 339 -13.18 -10.76 5.39
N LEU A 340 -12.48 -10.35 4.33
CA LEU A 340 -12.24 -8.94 4.03
C LEU A 340 -13.55 -8.18 3.72
N ALA A 341 -14.45 -8.77 2.92
CA ALA A 341 -15.74 -8.16 2.61
C ALA A 341 -16.59 -7.96 3.87
N ARG A 342 -16.68 -8.96 4.76
CA ARG A 342 -17.40 -8.86 6.04
C ARG A 342 -16.90 -7.68 6.87
N LEU A 343 -15.59 -7.54 7.00
CA LEU A 343 -14.98 -6.47 7.80
C LEU A 343 -15.16 -5.10 7.14
N LEU A 344 -14.97 -4.98 5.82
CA LEU A 344 -15.16 -3.72 5.11
C LEU A 344 -16.62 -3.23 5.13
N VAL A 345 -17.59 -4.15 5.07
CA VAL A 345 -19.03 -3.85 5.13
C VAL A 345 -19.51 -3.52 6.55
N ASN A 346 -18.83 -3.99 7.60
CA ASN A 346 -19.30 -3.82 8.99
C ASN A 346 -19.70 -2.36 9.35
N PRO A 347 -18.92 -1.31 9.05
CA PRO A 347 -19.30 0.07 9.38
C PRO A 347 -20.48 0.62 8.58
N LEU A 348 -20.83 -0.03 7.45
CA LEU A 348 -21.93 0.33 6.57
C LEU A 348 -23.26 -0.32 6.96
N MET A 349 -23.24 -1.35 7.82
CA MET A 349 -24.45 -2.05 8.22
C MET A 349 -25.37 -1.13 9.02
N GLN A 350 -26.60 -0.98 8.54
CA GLN A 350 -27.67 -0.32 9.28
C GLN A 350 -28.49 -1.35 10.04
N THR A 351 -28.61 -1.13 11.34
CA THR A 351 -29.53 -1.86 12.20
C THR A 351 -30.70 -0.95 12.59
N TYR A 352 -31.83 -1.54 12.96
CA TYR A 352 -32.98 -0.78 13.45
C TYR A 352 -32.66 0.02 14.72
N LEU A 353 -31.76 -0.52 15.54
CA LEU A 353 -31.32 0.07 16.79
C LEU A 353 -30.00 0.85 16.57
N PRO A 354 -29.94 2.15 16.92
CA PRO A 354 -28.75 2.95 16.69
C PRO A 354 -27.58 2.44 17.54
N ASN A 355 -26.39 2.39 16.94
CA ASN A 355 -25.15 1.93 17.56
C ASN A 355 -25.25 0.52 18.19
N SER A 356 -26.14 -0.33 17.67
CA SER A 356 -26.34 -1.66 18.24
C SER A 356 -25.26 -2.66 17.83
N THR A 357 -24.50 -2.38 16.78
CA THR A 357 -23.38 -3.21 16.33
C THR A 357 -22.07 -2.48 16.54
N LYS A 358 -21.03 -3.26 16.90
CA LYS A 358 -19.66 -2.74 16.99
C LYS A 358 -19.18 -2.35 15.61
N LYS A 359 -18.48 -1.21 15.52
CA LYS A 359 -17.84 -0.73 14.30
C LYS A 359 -16.33 -0.81 14.42
N ILE A 360 -15.71 -1.54 13.51
CA ILE A 360 -14.25 -1.63 13.43
C ILE A 360 -13.61 -0.28 13.07
N GLN A 361 -12.35 -0.07 13.44
CA GLN A 361 -11.60 1.17 13.17
C GLN A 361 -10.44 1.01 12.19
N PHE A 362 -10.09 -0.21 11.80
CA PHE A 362 -8.92 -0.54 10.97
C PHE A 362 -9.26 -0.78 9.47
N HIS A 363 -10.21 -0.03 8.92
CA HIS A 363 -10.66 -0.19 7.52
C HIS A 363 -9.59 0.23 6.50
N GLN A 364 -8.67 1.12 6.85
CA GLN A 364 -7.61 1.56 5.95
C GLN A 364 -6.60 0.43 5.72
N GLU A 365 -6.24 -0.27 6.80
CA GLU A 365 -5.37 -1.43 6.80
C GLU A 365 -5.96 -2.55 5.94
N LEU A 366 -7.27 -2.82 6.04
CA LEU A 366 -7.94 -3.82 5.21
C LEU A 366 -7.86 -3.50 3.72
N LEU A 367 -7.98 -2.23 3.32
CA LEU A 367 -7.85 -1.83 1.92
C LEU A 367 -6.41 -2.00 1.42
N VAL A 368 -5.41 -1.67 2.23
CA VAL A 368 -4.00 -1.91 1.89
C VAL A 368 -3.73 -3.41 1.75
N LEU A 369 -4.22 -4.24 2.69
CA LEU A 369 -4.07 -5.69 2.63
C LEU A 369 -4.74 -6.27 1.37
N PHE A 370 -5.97 -5.84 1.05
CA PHE A 370 -6.66 -6.26 -0.17
C PHE A 370 -5.86 -5.90 -1.44
N TRP A 371 -5.33 -4.68 -1.51
CA TRP A 371 -4.47 -4.27 -2.61
C TRP A 371 -3.22 -5.15 -2.73
N LYS A 372 -2.53 -5.42 -1.62
CA LYS A 372 -1.34 -6.29 -1.58
C LYS A 372 -1.63 -7.72 -2.02
N LEU A 373 -2.76 -8.29 -1.59
CA LEU A 373 -3.24 -9.60 -2.04
C LEU A 373 -3.42 -9.65 -3.57
N CYS A 374 -4.08 -8.65 -4.14
CA CYS A 374 -4.26 -8.57 -5.59
C CYS A 374 -2.95 -8.32 -6.35
N ASP A 375 -2.00 -7.59 -5.76
CA ASP A 375 -0.75 -7.26 -6.44
C ASP A 375 0.23 -8.44 -6.45
N PHE A 376 0.39 -9.14 -5.33
CA PHE A 376 1.32 -10.27 -5.23
C PHE A 376 0.73 -11.61 -5.65
N ASN A 377 -0.58 -11.78 -5.62
CA ASN A 377 -1.24 -13.01 -6.06
C ASN A 377 -2.22 -12.74 -7.21
N LYS A 378 -1.73 -12.91 -8.45
CA LYS A 378 -2.56 -12.73 -9.66
C LYS A 378 -3.71 -13.71 -9.75
N LYS A 379 -3.54 -14.94 -9.24
CA LYS A 379 -4.60 -15.95 -9.23
C LYS A 379 -5.75 -15.52 -8.31
N PHE A 380 -5.44 -14.94 -7.14
CA PHE A 380 -6.45 -14.31 -6.28
C PHE A 380 -7.16 -13.14 -6.98
N LEU A 381 -6.42 -12.23 -7.64
CA LEU A 381 -7.03 -11.15 -8.43
C LEU A 381 -8.01 -11.69 -9.49
N PHE A 382 -7.62 -12.70 -10.26
CA PHE A 382 -8.51 -13.32 -11.24
C PHE A 382 -9.71 -14.02 -10.60
N PHE A 383 -9.55 -14.65 -9.43
CA PHE A 383 -10.66 -15.22 -8.66
C PHE A 383 -11.68 -14.14 -8.27
N VAL A 384 -11.22 -13.04 -7.68
CA VAL A 384 -12.06 -11.88 -7.32
C VAL A 384 -12.85 -11.38 -8.54
N LEU A 385 -12.18 -11.21 -9.68
CA LEU A 385 -12.78 -10.69 -10.91
C LEU A 385 -13.76 -11.65 -11.59
N LYS A 386 -13.63 -12.97 -11.36
CA LYS A 386 -14.59 -13.97 -11.85
C LYS A 386 -15.84 -14.01 -10.97
N SER A 387 -15.68 -13.83 -9.66
CA SER A 387 -16.79 -13.83 -8.72
C SER A 387 -17.68 -12.58 -8.85
N SER A 388 -18.96 -12.71 -8.47
CA SER A 388 -19.80 -11.53 -8.25
C SER A 388 -19.44 -10.78 -6.97
N ASP A 389 -18.66 -11.39 -6.09
CA ASP A 389 -18.34 -10.89 -4.75
C ASP A 389 -17.38 -9.70 -4.81
N VAL A 390 -16.77 -9.42 -5.97
CA VAL A 390 -16.05 -8.15 -6.21
C VAL A 390 -16.93 -6.93 -5.95
N LEU A 391 -18.26 -7.05 -6.12
CA LEU A 391 -19.19 -5.97 -5.82
C LEU A 391 -19.33 -5.71 -4.31
N ASP A 392 -19.13 -6.75 -3.49
CA ASP A 392 -19.14 -6.64 -2.02
C ASP A 392 -17.86 -5.95 -1.49
N ILE A 393 -16.82 -5.88 -2.31
CA ILE A 393 -15.62 -5.05 -2.07
C ILE A 393 -15.79 -3.63 -2.65
N LEU A 394 -16.38 -3.52 -3.84
CA LEU A 394 -16.61 -2.25 -4.53
C LEU A 394 -17.44 -1.27 -3.68
N VAL A 395 -18.56 -1.73 -3.13
CA VAL A 395 -19.50 -0.86 -2.42
C VAL A 395 -18.86 -0.20 -1.17
N PRO A 396 -18.15 -0.94 -0.29
CA PRO A 396 -17.36 -0.35 0.78
C PRO A 396 -16.29 0.64 0.30
N ILE A 397 -15.55 0.33 -0.76
CA ILE A 397 -14.53 1.26 -1.29
C ILE A 397 -15.20 2.58 -1.69
N LEU A 398 -16.28 2.53 -2.45
CA LEU A 398 -17.01 3.73 -2.88
C LEU A 398 -17.60 4.50 -1.70
N PHE A 399 -18.07 3.80 -0.66
CA PHE A 399 -18.52 4.43 0.59
C PHE A 399 -17.40 5.23 1.26
N TYR A 400 -16.25 4.60 1.51
CA TYR A 400 -15.12 5.25 2.19
C TYR A 400 -14.54 6.40 1.36
N LEU A 401 -14.46 6.25 0.04
CA LEU A 401 -14.06 7.34 -0.85
C LEU A 401 -15.04 8.52 -0.79
N ASN A 402 -16.35 8.25 -0.75
CA ASN A 402 -17.34 9.30 -0.61
C ASN A 402 -17.24 9.99 0.76
N ASP A 403 -17.10 9.25 1.86
CA ASP A 403 -17.01 9.81 3.21
C ASP A 403 -15.73 10.63 3.43
N ALA A 404 -14.60 10.18 2.87
CA ALA A 404 -13.30 10.84 3.04
C ALA A 404 -13.07 12.04 2.12
N ARG A 405 -13.88 12.23 1.06
CA ARG A 405 -13.63 13.24 -0.01
C ARG A 405 -13.41 14.68 0.47
N ALA A 406 -14.04 15.06 1.58
CA ALA A 406 -13.99 16.41 2.14
C ALA A 406 -12.85 16.60 3.15
N ASP A 407 -12.20 15.51 3.57
CA ASP A 407 -11.23 15.51 4.65
C ASP A 407 -9.79 15.42 4.11
N GLN A 408 -9.05 16.52 4.21
CA GLN A 408 -7.66 16.60 3.77
C GLN A 408 -6.72 15.69 4.57
N SER A 409 -7.14 15.26 5.76
CA SER A 409 -6.43 14.28 6.57
C SER A 409 -6.78 12.85 6.17
N ARG A 410 -7.51 12.59 5.08
CA ARG A 410 -7.77 11.23 4.57
C ARG A 410 -7.42 11.04 3.09
N VAL A 411 -6.54 11.90 2.55
CA VAL A 411 -5.99 11.80 1.19
C VAL A 411 -5.31 10.45 0.91
N GLY A 412 -4.59 9.86 1.87
CA GLY A 412 -3.97 8.53 1.69
C GLY A 412 -5.00 7.45 1.36
N LEU A 413 -6.10 7.40 2.12
CA LEU A 413 -7.25 6.52 1.88
C LEU A 413 -7.87 6.75 0.50
N MET A 414 -8.01 8.01 0.07
CA MET A 414 -8.50 8.35 -1.26
C MET A 414 -7.64 7.75 -2.37
N HIS A 415 -6.32 7.84 -2.23
CA HIS A 415 -5.38 7.25 -3.20
C HIS A 415 -5.55 5.73 -3.23
N ILE A 416 -5.44 5.05 -2.09
CA ILE A 416 -5.54 3.57 -2.01
C ILE A 416 -6.83 3.07 -2.66
N GLY A 417 -7.98 3.65 -2.30
CA GLY A 417 -9.27 3.24 -2.88
C GLY A 417 -9.36 3.48 -4.38
N VAL A 418 -8.90 4.63 -4.89
CA VAL A 418 -8.90 4.92 -6.33
C VAL A 418 -7.98 3.96 -7.09
N PHE A 419 -6.82 3.62 -6.55
CA PHE A 419 -5.88 2.73 -7.22
C PHE A 419 -6.30 1.26 -7.21
N ILE A 420 -6.99 0.80 -6.16
CA ILE A 420 -7.67 -0.49 -6.20
C ILE A 420 -8.70 -0.51 -7.32
N LEU A 421 -9.53 0.52 -7.43
CA LEU A 421 -10.52 0.60 -8.52
C LEU A 421 -9.87 0.70 -9.90
N LEU A 422 -8.74 1.40 -10.02
CA LEU A 422 -7.95 1.44 -11.25
C LEU A 422 -7.46 0.05 -11.64
N LEU A 423 -6.89 -0.70 -10.69
CA LEU A 423 -6.45 -2.07 -10.89
C LEU A 423 -7.60 -2.98 -11.34
N LEU A 424 -8.74 -2.94 -10.67
CA LEU A 424 -9.91 -3.76 -11.01
C LEU A 424 -10.51 -3.36 -12.36
N SER A 425 -10.51 -2.06 -12.69
CA SER A 425 -11.10 -1.54 -13.93
C SER A 425 -10.39 -2.00 -15.20
N GLY A 426 -9.10 -2.37 -15.10
CA GLY A 426 -8.33 -2.87 -16.24
C GLY A 426 -8.83 -4.20 -16.81
N GLU A 427 -9.75 -4.87 -16.11
CA GLU A 427 -10.21 -6.21 -16.43
C GLU A 427 -11.67 -6.22 -16.89
N ARG A 428 -11.93 -6.86 -18.04
CA ARG A 428 -13.26 -6.88 -18.69
C ARG A 428 -14.38 -7.35 -17.76
N ASN A 429 -14.13 -8.40 -16.97
CA ASN A 429 -15.14 -8.99 -16.11
C ASN A 429 -15.67 -7.98 -15.08
N PHE A 430 -14.81 -7.11 -14.56
CA PHE A 430 -15.24 -6.06 -13.63
C PHE A 430 -16.25 -5.11 -14.29
N GLY A 431 -15.92 -4.58 -15.47
CA GLY A 431 -16.82 -3.70 -16.22
C GLY A 431 -18.17 -4.35 -16.54
N VAL A 432 -18.18 -5.64 -16.89
CA VAL A 432 -19.43 -6.39 -17.12
C VAL A 432 -20.24 -6.56 -15.82
N ARG A 433 -19.59 -6.85 -14.68
CA ARG A 433 -20.25 -7.06 -13.38
C ARG A 433 -20.89 -5.78 -12.84
N LEU A 434 -20.36 -4.60 -13.17
CA LEU A 434 -20.94 -3.32 -12.76
C LEU A 434 -22.40 -3.12 -13.21
N ASN A 435 -22.87 -3.84 -14.24
CA ASN A 435 -24.25 -3.80 -14.71
C ASN A 435 -25.25 -4.47 -13.76
N LYS A 436 -24.81 -5.17 -12.72
CA LYS A 436 -25.72 -5.77 -11.73
C LYS A 436 -26.55 -4.66 -11.06
N PRO A 437 -27.87 -4.83 -10.87
CA PRO A 437 -28.70 -3.86 -10.17
C PRO A 437 -28.12 -3.54 -8.78
N TYR A 438 -28.08 -2.26 -8.44
CA TYR A 438 -27.70 -1.80 -7.11
C TYR A 438 -28.94 -1.73 -6.24
N SER A 439 -29.10 -2.71 -5.35
CA SER A 439 -30.24 -2.83 -4.43
C SER A 439 -29.88 -2.55 -2.98
N VAL A 440 -28.60 -2.34 -2.68
CA VAL A 440 -28.12 -2.14 -1.31
C VAL A 440 -28.32 -0.68 -0.93
N HIS A 441 -29.08 -0.38 0.13
CA HIS A 441 -29.22 0.97 0.63
C HIS A 441 -28.14 1.26 1.69
N VAL A 442 -26.95 1.65 1.22
CA VAL A 442 -25.92 2.21 2.12
C VAL A 442 -26.22 3.69 2.34
N PRO A 443 -26.17 4.21 3.59
CA PRO A 443 -26.39 5.63 3.88
C PRO A 443 -25.21 6.47 3.37
N MET A 444 -25.18 6.70 2.07
CA MET A 444 -24.23 7.61 1.43
C MET A 444 -24.91 8.96 1.24
N ASP A 445 -24.18 10.02 1.49
CA ASP A 445 -24.55 11.35 1.01
C ASP A 445 -24.39 11.36 -0.52
N ILE A 446 -25.39 10.85 -1.25
CA ILE A 446 -25.52 10.84 -2.71
C ILE A 446 -27.01 10.98 -3.08
N PRO A 447 -27.35 11.51 -4.27
CA PRO A 447 -28.73 11.54 -4.73
C PRO A 447 -29.33 10.14 -4.79
N VAL A 448 -30.61 9.99 -4.45
CA VAL A 448 -31.33 8.73 -4.63
C VAL A 448 -31.46 8.44 -6.12
N PHE A 449 -31.08 7.23 -6.53
CA PHE A 449 -31.25 6.75 -7.89
C PHE A 449 -31.62 5.27 -7.88
N THR A 450 -32.23 4.82 -8.97
CA THR A 450 -32.44 3.40 -9.27
C THR A 450 -31.56 3.07 -10.47
N GLY A 451 -30.64 2.14 -10.31
CA GLY A 451 -29.65 1.84 -11.33
C GLY A 451 -28.76 0.67 -10.94
N THR A 452 -27.57 0.66 -11.53
CA THR A 452 -26.57 -0.40 -11.42
C THR A 452 -25.40 0.03 -10.53
N HIS A 453 -24.45 -0.87 -10.29
CA HIS A 453 -23.21 -0.51 -9.59
C HIS A 453 -22.34 0.45 -10.42
N ALA A 454 -22.48 0.44 -11.75
CA ALA A 454 -21.85 1.45 -12.62
C ALA A 454 -22.36 2.86 -12.32
N ASP A 455 -23.67 3.01 -12.08
CA ASP A 455 -24.27 4.29 -11.71
C ASP A 455 -23.74 4.79 -10.36
N LEU A 456 -23.62 3.90 -9.37
CA LEU A 456 -23.03 4.23 -8.07
C LEU A 456 -21.60 4.76 -8.23
N LEU A 457 -20.76 4.05 -9.00
CA LEU A 457 -19.38 4.44 -9.27
C LEU A 457 -19.30 5.83 -9.92
N ILE A 458 -20.10 6.09 -10.96
CA ILE A 458 -20.12 7.37 -11.66
C ILE A 458 -20.59 8.51 -10.73
N VAL A 459 -21.64 8.27 -9.93
CA VAL A 459 -22.19 9.27 -9.01
C VAL A 459 -21.17 9.64 -7.93
N VAL A 460 -20.48 8.64 -7.35
CA VAL A 460 -19.43 8.87 -6.35
C VAL A 460 -18.23 9.59 -6.96
N PHE A 461 -17.77 9.19 -8.15
CA PHE A 461 -16.63 9.83 -8.82
C PHE A 461 -16.94 11.28 -9.18
N HIS A 462 -18.14 11.55 -9.71
CA HIS A 462 -18.62 12.91 -9.92
C HIS A 462 -18.57 13.70 -8.61
N LYS A 463 -19.05 13.14 -7.51
CA LYS A 463 -19.07 13.84 -6.22
C LYS A 463 -17.66 14.14 -5.70
N ILE A 464 -16.73 13.21 -5.84
CA ILE A 464 -15.31 13.40 -5.49
C ILE A 464 -14.70 14.54 -6.32
N ILE A 465 -14.94 14.55 -7.63
CA ILE A 465 -14.40 15.58 -8.53
C ILE A 465 -15.00 16.97 -8.23
N THR A 466 -16.30 17.02 -7.95
CA THR A 466 -17.04 18.29 -7.87
C THR A 466 -17.14 18.90 -6.48
N SER A 467 -17.06 18.07 -5.43
CA SER A 467 -17.18 18.49 -4.03
C SER A 467 -15.95 18.15 -3.17
N GLY A 468 -14.96 17.45 -3.74
CA GLY A 468 -13.72 17.10 -3.05
C GLY A 468 -12.78 18.29 -2.87
N HIS A 469 -11.84 18.15 -1.94
CA HIS A 469 -10.85 19.20 -1.69
C HIS A 469 -9.76 19.24 -2.79
N GLN A 470 -9.03 20.36 -2.91
CA GLN A 470 -8.06 20.59 -3.99
C GLN A 470 -6.93 19.55 -4.10
N ARG A 471 -6.48 18.95 -2.97
CA ARG A 471 -5.46 17.89 -3.01
C ARG A 471 -5.91 16.60 -3.75
N LEU A 472 -7.17 16.47 -4.14
CA LEU A 472 -7.67 15.34 -4.94
C LEU A 472 -7.53 15.55 -6.45
N GLN A 473 -7.18 16.75 -6.91
CA GLN A 473 -6.99 17.03 -8.35
C GLN A 473 -6.06 16.03 -9.06
N PRO A 474 -4.93 15.59 -8.47
CA PRO A 474 -4.07 14.57 -9.09
C PRO A 474 -4.76 13.21 -9.33
N LEU A 475 -5.88 12.92 -8.66
CA LEU A 475 -6.64 11.68 -8.84
C LEU A 475 -7.66 11.76 -9.98
N PHE A 476 -7.94 12.94 -10.54
CA PHE A 476 -8.98 13.11 -11.55
C PHE A 476 -8.70 12.28 -12.81
N ASP A 477 -7.44 12.25 -13.24
CA ASP A 477 -7.00 11.43 -14.38
C ASP A 477 -7.28 9.95 -14.11
N CYS A 478 -6.97 9.45 -12.91
CA CYS A 478 -7.22 8.06 -12.52
C CYS A 478 -8.72 7.74 -12.47
N LEU A 479 -9.54 8.62 -11.87
CA LEU A 479 -10.99 8.46 -11.79
C LEU A 479 -11.62 8.37 -13.19
N LEU A 480 -11.22 9.24 -14.12
CA LEU A 480 -11.73 9.21 -15.48
C LEU A 480 -11.17 8.04 -16.30
N THR A 481 -9.92 7.64 -16.06
CA THR A 481 -9.34 6.43 -16.67
C THR A 481 -10.14 5.19 -16.29
N ILE A 482 -10.55 5.05 -15.02
CA ILE A 482 -11.43 3.95 -14.58
C ILE A 482 -12.74 3.96 -15.37
N VAL A 483 -13.37 5.14 -15.54
CA VAL A 483 -14.61 5.28 -16.31
C VAL A 483 -14.40 4.85 -17.76
N VAL A 484 -13.30 5.27 -18.38
CA VAL A 484 -12.92 4.86 -19.75
C VAL A 484 -12.76 3.34 -19.84
N ASN A 485 -12.01 2.73 -18.92
CA ASN A 485 -11.76 1.28 -18.94
C ASN A 485 -13.05 0.46 -18.89
N VAL A 486 -14.04 0.88 -18.10
CA VAL A 486 -15.31 0.15 -17.97
C VAL A 486 -16.34 0.52 -19.03
N SER A 487 -16.19 1.69 -19.68
CA SER A 487 -17.17 2.28 -20.61
C SER A 487 -17.65 1.36 -21.75
N PRO A 488 -16.83 0.48 -22.39
CA PRO A 488 -17.30 -0.42 -23.44
C PRO A 488 -18.32 -1.46 -22.96
N TYR A 489 -18.43 -1.67 -21.64
CA TYR A 489 -19.24 -2.72 -21.02
C TYR A 489 -20.49 -2.18 -20.31
N LEU A 490 -20.61 -0.86 -20.15
CA LEU A 490 -21.70 -0.26 -19.37
C LEU A 490 -23.01 -0.29 -20.16
N LYS A 491 -24.04 -0.87 -19.57
CA LYS A 491 -25.40 -0.98 -20.11
C LYS A 491 -26.37 -0.28 -19.17
N SER A 492 -27.46 0.24 -19.72
CA SER A 492 -28.60 0.74 -18.95
C SER A 492 -28.23 1.81 -17.92
N LEU A 493 -27.31 2.72 -18.26
CA LEU A 493 -26.99 3.85 -17.39
C LEU A 493 -28.25 4.65 -17.05
N SER A 494 -28.40 4.98 -15.77
CA SER A 494 -29.49 5.82 -15.28
C SER A 494 -29.39 7.23 -15.86
N MET A 495 -30.52 7.91 -15.93
CA MET A 495 -30.57 9.33 -16.30
C MET A 495 -29.70 10.19 -15.37
N VAL A 496 -29.57 9.80 -14.10
CA VAL A 496 -28.73 10.50 -13.12
C VAL A 496 -27.26 10.40 -13.52
N ALA A 497 -26.72 9.17 -13.66
CA ALA A 497 -25.32 8.96 -14.01
C ALA A 497 -24.95 9.59 -15.37
N ALA A 498 -25.82 9.45 -16.38
CA ALA A 498 -25.64 10.08 -17.68
C ALA A 498 -25.50 11.62 -17.56
N ASN A 499 -26.40 12.28 -16.83
CA ASN A 499 -26.30 13.73 -16.63
C ASN A 499 -25.07 14.13 -15.80
N LYS A 500 -24.60 13.29 -14.87
CA LYS A 500 -23.38 13.55 -14.10
C LYS A 500 -22.14 13.52 -14.99
N LEU A 501 -22.01 12.55 -15.92
CA LEU A 501 -20.91 12.53 -16.88
C LEU A 501 -20.92 13.77 -17.79
N LEU A 502 -22.10 14.14 -18.32
CA LEU A 502 -22.23 15.34 -19.15
C LEU A 502 -21.95 16.63 -18.38
N HIS A 503 -22.22 16.66 -17.07
CA HIS A 503 -21.87 17.78 -16.22
C HIS A 503 -20.36 17.91 -16.02
N LEU A 504 -19.64 16.79 -15.89
CA LEU A 504 -18.17 16.81 -15.87
C LEU A 504 -17.61 17.33 -17.20
N LEU A 505 -18.18 16.89 -18.33
CA LEU A 505 -17.77 17.39 -19.65
C LEU A 505 -17.99 18.91 -19.73
N GLU A 506 -19.14 19.40 -19.27
CA GLU A 506 -19.45 20.82 -19.24
C GLU A 506 -18.46 21.63 -18.38
N ALA A 507 -18.12 21.14 -17.20
CA ALA A 507 -17.15 21.80 -16.32
C ALA A 507 -15.75 21.85 -16.95
N PHE A 508 -15.27 20.70 -17.45
CA PHE A 508 -13.90 20.57 -17.97
C PHE A 508 -13.71 21.15 -19.37
N SER A 509 -14.77 21.35 -20.15
CA SER A 509 -14.68 21.98 -21.47
C SER A 509 -14.80 23.50 -21.46
N THR A 510 -14.96 24.13 -20.28
CA THR A 510 -14.96 25.60 -20.21
C THR A 510 -13.61 26.18 -20.65
N ASN A 511 -13.63 27.19 -21.52
CA ASN A 511 -12.40 27.79 -22.08
C ASN A 511 -11.39 28.23 -21.01
N TRP A 512 -11.87 28.77 -19.88
CA TRP A 512 -10.97 29.20 -18.81
C TRP A 512 -10.27 28.01 -18.14
N PHE A 513 -10.97 26.88 -17.95
CA PHE A 513 -10.39 25.68 -17.34
C PHE A 513 -9.43 25.03 -18.32
N LEU A 514 -9.88 24.74 -19.54
CA LEU A 514 -9.07 24.10 -20.60
C LEU A 514 -7.74 24.81 -20.81
N PHE A 515 -7.74 26.13 -20.92
CA PHE A 515 -6.52 26.89 -21.18
C PHE A 515 -5.67 27.18 -19.94
N SER A 516 -6.15 26.86 -18.72
CA SER A 516 -5.43 27.18 -17.49
C SER A 516 -4.22 26.29 -17.22
N ALA A 517 -4.17 25.10 -17.80
CA ALA A 517 -3.01 24.21 -17.76
C ALA A 517 -2.94 23.37 -19.04
N SER A 518 -1.73 23.09 -19.52
CA SER A 518 -1.51 22.34 -20.75
C SER A 518 -2.12 20.94 -20.71
N GLN A 519 -2.27 20.33 -19.54
CA GLN A 519 -2.77 18.94 -19.38
C GLN A 519 -4.29 18.84 -19.20
N ASN A 520 -5.01 19.94 -19.01
CA ASN A 520 -6.44 19.90 -18.67
C ASN A 520 -7.31 19.30 -19.79
N HIS A 521 -6.83 19.31 -21.04
CA HIS A 521 -7.52 18.71 -22.17
C HIS A 521 -7.63 17.17 -22.05
N HIS A 522 -6.74 16.51 -21.31
CA HIS A 522 -6.82 15.06 -21.08
C HIS A 522 -8.13 14.65 -20.40
N LEU A 523 -8.63 15.45 -19.44
CA LEU A 523 -9.88 15.16 -18.75
C LEU A 523 -11.09 15.18 -19.70
N VAL A 524 -11.08 16.09 -20.67
CA VAL A 524 -12.10 16.14 -21.72
C VAL A 524 -11.96 14.96 -22.67
N PHE A 525 -10.74 14.61 -23.05
CA PHE A 525 -10.46 13.45 -23.90
C PHE A 525 -10.99 12.15 -23.27
N PHE A 526 -10.72 11.90 -21.98
CA PHE A 526 -11.25 10.71 -21.30
C PHE A 526 -12.78 10.65 -21.31
N LEU A 527 -13.47 11.77 -21.11
CA LEU A 527 -14.93 11.79 -21.14
C LEU A 527 -15.48 11.52 -22.55
N LEU A 528 -14.88 12.12 -23.58
CA LEU A 528 -15.26 11.88 -24.97
C LEU A 528 -15.03 10.41 -25.35
N GLU A 529 -13.90 9.84 -24.94
CA GLU A 529 -13.58 8.43 -25.17
C GLU A 529 -14.59 7.51 -24.49
N ALA A 530 -14.97 7.81 -23.24
CA ALA A 530 -16.02 7.06 -22.56
C ALA A 530 -17.37 7.14 -23.28
N PHE A 531 -17.75 8.31 -23.82
CA PHE A 531 -18.98 8.44 -24.62
C PHE A 531 -18.89 7.66 -25.93
N ASN A 532 -17.76 7.73 -26.64
CA ASN A 532 -17.54 6.98 -27.86
C ASN A 532 -17.66 5.48 -27.61
N ASN A 533 -17.01 4.96 -26.56
CA ASN A 533 -17.09 3.55 -26.20
C ASN A 533 -18.52 3.10 -25.88
N ILE A 534 -19.27 3.87 -25.09
CA ILE A 534 -20.66 3.52 -24.76
C ILE A 534 -21.54 3.53 -26.01
N ILE A 535 -21.39 4.53 -26.88
CA ILE A 535 -22.15 4.63 -28.13
C ILE A 535 -21.75 3.51 -29.10
N GLN A 536 -20.46 3.21 -29.24
CA GLN A 536 -19.98 2.22 -30.19
C GLN A 536 -20.37 0.80 -29.80
N TYR A 537 -20.29 0.45 -28.52
CA TYR A 537 -20.45 -0.93 -28.07
C TYR A 537 -21.76 -1.21 -27.33
N GLN A 538 -22.41 -0.19 -26.76
CA GLN A 538 -23.59 -0.34 -25.89
C GLN A 538 -24.71 0.65 -26.23
N PHE A 539 -24.84 1.07 -27.50
CA PHE A 539 -25.85 2.03 -27.95
C PHE A 539 -27.28 1.65 -27.51
N ASP A 540 -27.71 0.43 -27.85
CA ASP A 540 -29.08 -0.05 -27.63
C ASP A 540 -29.47 -0.02 -26.15
N GLY A 541 -28.50 -0.26 -25.27
CA GLY A 541 -28.70 -0.28 -23.82
C GLY A 541 -28.65 1.09 -23.16
N ASN A 542 -28.18 2.15 -23.82
CA ASN A 542 -27.87 3.43 -23.18
C ASN A 542 -28.66 4.63 -23.75
N CYS A 543 -29.97 4.44 -23.93
CA CYS A 543 -30.86 5.48 -24.43
C CYS A 543 -30.84 6.77 -23.57
N ASN A 544 -30.67 6.64 -22.25
CA ASN A 544 -30.58 7.79 -21.34
C ASN A 544 -29.34 8.66 -21.62
N LEU A 545 -28.18 8.05 -21.89
CA LEU A 545 -26.96 8.78 -22.24
C LEU A 545 -27.10 9.46 -23.59
N VAL A 546 -27.59 8.74 -24.60
CA VAL A 546 -27.83 9.29 -25.94
C VAL A 546 -28.78 10.48 -25.87
N TYR A 547 -29.87 10.35 -25.12
CA TYR A 547 -30.82 11.43 -24.88
C TYR A 547 -30.17 12.63 -24.19
N ALA A 548 -29.35 12.40 -23.15
CA ALA A 548 -28.62 13.47 -22.46
C ALA A 548 -27.65 14.22 -23.39
N ILE A 549 -26.93 13.50 -24.27
CA ILE A 549 -26.05 14.07 -25.29
C ILE A 549 -26.84 14.95 -26.25
N ILE A 550 -27.98 14.46 -26.78
CA ILE A 550 -28.84 15.23 -27.70
C ILE A 550 -29.33 16.52 -27.04
N ARG A 551 -29.78 16.45 -25.79
CA ARG A 551 -30.24 17.63 -25.04
C ARG A 551 -29.13 18.65 -24.80
N LYS A 552 -27.89 18.19 -24.62
CA LYS A 552 -26.70 19.03 -24.42
C LYS A 552 -25.82 19.18 -25.66
N ARG A 553 -26.36 18.99 -26.87
CA ARG A 553 -25.59 19.07 -28.15
C ARG A 553 -24.78 20.36 -28.32
N ASN A 554 -25.27 21.48 -27.77
CA ASN A 554 -24.58 22.77 -27.82
C ASN A 554 -23.21 22.73 -27.15
N LEU A 555 -23.03 21.88 -26.14
CA LEU A 555 -21.75 21.68 -25.46
C LEU A 555 -20.68 21.16 -26.44
N PHE A 556 -21.05 20.17 -27.25
CA PHE A 556 -20.17 19.57 -28.26
C PHE A 556 -19.91 20.55 -29.41
N HIS A 557 -20.92 21.33 -29.83
CA HIS A 557 -20.71 22.39 -30.82
C HIS A 557 -19.76 23.49 -30.32
N GLN A 558 -19.81 23.85 -29.03
CA GLN A 558 -18.86 24.80 -28.44
C GLN A 558 -17.44 24.23 -28.39
N LEU A 559 -17.30 22.96 -27.99
CA LEU A 559 -16.02 22.28 -27.94
C LEU A 559 -15.39 22.12 -29.33
N ALA A 560 -16.18 21.84 -30.37
CA ALA A 560 -15.71 21.77 -31.75
C ALA A 560 -15.25 23.13 -32.30
N ASN A 561 -15.77 24.23 -31.75
CA ASN A 561 -15.47 25.60 -32.17
C ASN A 561 -14.64 26.36 -31.11
N LEU A 562 -13.69 25.68 -30.47
CA LEU A 562 -12.80 26.30 -29.49
C LEU A 562 -12.01 27.46 -30.12
N PRO A 563 -11.85 28.60 -29.42
CA PRO A 563 -11.06 29.71 -29.93
C PRO A 563 -9.58 29.33 -29.97
N SER A 564 -8.96 29.50 -31.13
CA SER A 564 -7.53 29.27 -31.34
C SER A 564 -6.69 30.55 -31.30
N ASP A 565 -7.33 31.72 -31.33
CA ASP A 565 -6.62 33.00 -31.37
C ASP A 565 -6.10 33.42 -29.97
N PRO A 566 -4.86 33.96 -29.88
CA PRO A 566 -4.25 34.33 -28.60
C PRO A 566 -5.06 35.35 -27.78
N ALA A 567 -5.78 36.27 -28.45
CA ALA A 567 -6.56 37.30 -27.77
C ALA A 567 -7.78 36.70 -27.03
N SER A 568 -8.50 35.78 -27.66
CA SER A 568 -9.61 35.05 -27.04
C SER A 568 -9.15 34.15 -25.90
N ILE A 569 -8.00 33.48 -26.05
CA ILE A 569 -7.41 32.64 -25.01
C ILE A 569 -7.03 33.49 -23.79
N GLN A 570 -6.32 34.60 -23.99
CA GLN A 570 -5.98 35.51 -22.89
C GLN A 570 -7.25 36.08 -22.23
N LYS A 571 -8.27 36.44 -23.01
CA LYS A 571 -9.56 36.90 -22.47
C LYS A 571 -10.26 35.84 -21.62
N ALA A 572 -10.19 34.57 -22.02
CA ALA A 572 -10.74 33.45 -21.26
C ALA A 572 -10.01 33.26 -19.92
N LEU A 573 -8.67 33.33 -19.92
CA LEU A 573 -7.84 33.22 -18.71
C LEU A 573 -8.06 34.40 -17.74
N LEU A 574 -8.26 35.61 -18.26
CA LEU A 574 -8.51 36.81 -17.45
C LEU A 574 -9.89 36.79 -16.76
N ARG A 575 -10.89 36.10 -17.35
CA ARG A 575 -12.22 35.94 -16.71
C ARG A 575 -12.15 35.22 -15.37
N LYS A 576 -11.16 34.35 -15.14
CA LYS A 576 -10.91 33.67 -13.85
C LYS A 576 -10.72 34.64 -12.67
N ARG A 577 -10.15 35.83 -12.91
CA ARG A 577 -9.88 36.82 -11.84
C ARG A 577 -11.14 37.52 -11.29
N LYS A 578 -12.28 37.43 -11.98
CA LYS A 578 -13.53 38.12 -11.56
C LYS A 578 -14.54 37.21 -10.84
N SER A 579 -14.32 35.89 -10.81
CA SER A 579 -15.20 34.92 -10.15
C SER A 579 -14.37 33.84 -9.46
N PRO A 580 -14.01 34.01 -8.17
CA PRO A 580 -13.22 33.04 -7.42
C PRO A 580 -13.90 31.67 -7.24
N ASP A 581 -15.22 31.60 -7.46
CA ASP A 581 -16.05 30.43 -7.12
C ASP A 581 -16.33 29.46 -8.28
N ALA A 582 -15.64 29.53 -9.42
CA ALA A 582 -15.98 28.68 -10.58
C ALA A 582 -15.56 27.20 -10.42
N ILE A 583 -14.57 26.90 -9.56
CA ILE A 583 -14.14 25.51 -9.28
C ILE A 583 -14.92 24.93 -8.08
N THR A 584 -15.30 25.76 -7.12
CA THR A 584 -16.12 25.42 -5.94
C THR A 584 -17.63 25.50 -6.21
N GLY A 585 -18.04 26.17 -7.30
CA GLY A 585 -19.43 26.46 -7.67
C GLY A 585 -20.11 25.38 -8.52
N ILE A 586 -19.58 24.16 -8.54
CA ILE A 586 -20.15 23.04 -9.29
C ILE A 586 -21.50 22.54 -8.68
N SER A 587 -21.93 23.10 -7.54
CA SER A 587 -23.15 22.70 -6.82
C SER A 587 -24.43 23.52 -7.11
N ARG A 588 -24.40 24.66 -7.84
CA ARG A 588 -25.53 25.62 -7.83
C ARG A 588 -26.46 25.66 -9.03
N THR A 589 -26.33 24.76 -10.00
CA THR A 589 -27.31 24.68 -11.10
C THR A 589 -27.96 23.31 -11.14
N SER A 590 -29.18 23.22 -10.58
CA SER A 590 -30.09 22.06 -10.55
C SER A 590 -30.05 21.18 -9.28
N SER A 591 -30.67 21.65 -8.21
CA SER A 591 -31.36 20.76 -7.26
C SER A 591 -32.56 21.51 -6.66
N GLN A 592 -33.77 21.02 -6.93
CA GLN A 592 -34.95 21.33 -6.12
C GLN A 592 -34.78 20.61 -4.78
N GLU A 593 -34.99 21.35 -3.70
CA GLU A 593 -34.78 20.95 -2.31
C GLU A 593 -35.77 19.85 -1.88
N THR A 594 -35.25 18.78 -1.30
CA THR A 594 -35.97 17.98 -0.29
C THR A 594 -35.11 17.90 0.95
N VAL A 595 -35.71 18.32 2.06
CA VAL A 595 -35.14 18.51 3.41
C VAL A 595 -34.34 17.28 3.87
N SER A 596 -33.07 17.49 4.22
CA SER A 596 -32.19 16.49 4.84
C SER A 596 -32.39 16.50 6.36
N MET A 597 -32.59 15.31 6.94
CA MET A 597 -32.70 15.10 8.39
C MET A 597 -31.34 15.19 9.09
N GLU A 598 -31.43 15.64 10.33
CA GLU A 598 -30.37 16.01 11.27
C GLU A 598 -29.37 14.88 11.58
N GLY A 599 -28.07 15.16 11.49
CA GLY A 599 -27.04 14.22 11.96
C GLY A 599 -25.57 14.51 11.63
N SER A 600 -25.26 15.27 10.58
CA SER A 600 -23.86 15.55 10.19
C SER A 600 -23.49 17.00 10.50
N ARG A 601 -22.86 17.24 11.65
CA ARG A 601 -22.20 18.52 11.91
C ARG A 601 -20.87 18.54 11.14
N PRO A 602 -20.59 19.57 10.32
CA PRO A 602 -19.26 19.75 9.75
C PRO A 602 -18.23 19.93 10.86
N ALA A 603 -17.02 19.40 10.65
CA ALA A 603 -15.91 19.63 11.56
C ALA A 603 -15.65 21.15 11.70
N VAL A 604 -15.51 21.60 12.94
CA VAL A 604 -15.15 23.00 13.26
C VAL A 604 -13.83 23.33 12.55
N PRO A 605 -13.68 24.54 11.96
CA PRO A 605 -12.43 24.95 11.34
C PRO A 605 -11.26 24.77 12.31
N ALA A 606 -10.18 24.13 11.84
CA ALA A 606 -8.96 24.01 12.63
C ALA A 606 -8.46 25.40 13.05
N GLU A 607 -8.12 25.56 14.33
CA GLU A 607 -7.53 26.79 14.84
C GLU A 607 -6.25 27.16 14.05
N PRO A 608 -5.89 28.45 13.99
CA PRO A 608 -4.82 28.94 13.13
C PRO A 608 -3.47 28.43 13.62
N GLY A 609 -2.98 27.33 13.01
CA GLY A 609 -1.71 26.70 13.40
C GLY A 609 -1.43 25.34 12.73
N THR A 610 -2.33 24.84 11.88
CA THR A 610 -2.16 23.56 11.17
C THR A 610 -1.03 23.65 10.15
N LEU A 611 0.07 22.91 10.37
CA LEU A 611 1.15 22.77 9.38
C LEU A 611 0.59 22.14 8.11
N LYS A 612 0.68 22.87 7.00
CA LYS A 612 0.49 22.34 5.65
C LYS A 612 1.65 21.38 5.36
N THR A 613 1.39 20.09 5.38
CA THR A 613 2.28 19.07 4.78
C THR A 613 2.37 19.34 3.28
N SER A 614 3.54 19.79 2.79
CA SER A 614 3.82 19.82 1.35
C SER A 614 4.49 18.50 0.99
N LEU A 615 3.83 17.73 0.14
CA LEU A 615 4.47 16.61 -0.57
C LEU A 615 5.60 17.17 -1.45
N VAL A 616 6.64 16.36 -1.66
CA VAL A 616 7.71 16.62 -2.62
C VAL A 616 7.11 16.82 -4.01
N ALA A 617 7.64 17.79 -4.76
CA ALA A 617 7.23 18.04 -6.14
C ALA A 617 7.50 16.78 -7.00
N ILE A 618 6.42 16.21 -7.55
CA ILE A 618 6.45 15.19 -8.59
C ILE A 618 7.27 15.77 -9.77
N PRO A 619 8.18 15.01 -10.42
CA PRO A 619 8.91 15.50 -11.57
C PRO A 619 7.93 15.97 -12.66
N ALA A 620 8.16 17.17 -13.20
CA ALA A 620 7.40 17.68 -14.34
C ALA A 620 7.57 16.76 -15.57
N ILE A 621 6.49 16.60 -16.35
CA ILE A 621 6.38 15.69 -17.50
C ILE A 621 7.49 15.90 -18.55
N ASP A 622 8.08 17.09 -18.62
CA ASP A 622 9.14 17.41 -19.59
C ASP A 622 10.46 16.64 -19.34
N LYS A 623 10.64 16.01 -18.16
CA LYS A 623 11.77 15.12 -17.86
C LYS A 623 11.46 13.62 -18.04
N LEU A 624 10.27 13.25 -18.55
CA LEU A 624 9.87 11.86 -18.80
C LEU A 624 10.15 11.36 -20.22
N THR A 625 10.70 12.19 -21.10
CA THR A 625 11.08 11.81 -22.47
C THR A 625 12.58 12.05 -22.70
N GLU A 626 13.42 11.04 -22.43
CA GLU A 626 14.71 10.95 -23.12
C GLU A 626 14.42 10.68 -24.61
N LYS A 627 15.01 11.50 -25.48
CA LYS A 627 14.93 11.34 -26.93
C LYS A 627 15.78 10.15 -27.33
N SER A 628 15.16 9.01 -27.66
CA SER A 628 15.80 7.97 -28.45
C SER A 628 15.78 8.38 -29.93
N GLN A 629 16.95 8.58 -30.54
CA GLN A 629 17.07 8.68 -31.99
C GLN A 629 17.15 7.27 -32.58
N VAL A 630 16.29 6.97 -33.56
CA VAL A 630 16.30 5.72 -34.35
C VAL A 630 17.02 6.02 -35.68
N SER A 631 18.01 5.21 -36.04
CA SER A 631 18.65 5.22 -37.36
C SER A 631 17.79 4.47 -38.38
N GLU A 632 17.85 4.84 -39.67
CA GLU A 632 16.95 4.38 -40.75
C GLU A 632 16.93 2.85 -41.02
N ASP A 633 17.83 2.06 -40.45
CA ASP A 633 17.88 0.59 -40.65
C ASP A 633 17.51 -0.24 -39.41
N GLY A 634 16.80 0.33 -38.42
CA GLY A 634 16.04 -0.45 -37.44
C GLY A 634 16.82 -1.32 -36.44
N THR A 635 18.11 -1.06 -36.19
CA THR A 635 18.88 -1.78 -35.13
C THR A 635 19.25 -0.84 -33.98
N MET A 636 18.97 -1.25 -32.72
CA MET A 636 19.39 -0.52 -31.51
C MET A 636 20.82 -0.90 -31.10
N ILE A 637 21.74 0.07 -31.06
CA ILE A 637 23.11 -0.10 -30.53
C ILE A 637 23.18 0.52 -29.13
N SER A 638 23.61 -0.26 -28.14
CA SER A 638 23.90 0.21 -26.78
C SER A 638 25.27 0.90 -26.75
N VAL A 639 25.31 2.17 -26.36
CA VAL A 639 26.58 2.89 -26.14
C VAL A 639 27.04 2.68 -24.71
N LEU A 640 28.14 1.95 -24.56
CA LEU A 640 28.92 1.81 -23.32
C LEU A 640 29.34 3.19 -22.79
N LYS A 641 28.98 3.51 -21.54
CA LYS A 641 29.44 4.71 -20.84
C LYS A 641 30.67 4.33 -20.00
N MET A 642 31.86 4.65 -20.50
CA MET A 642 33.11 4.59 -19.75
C MET A 642 33.07 5.57 -18.58
N GLU A 643 33.46 5.09 -17.40
CA GLU A 643 33.86 5.88 -16.25
C GLU A 643 35.12 6.71 -16.58
N HIS A 644 35.21 7.94 -16.06
CA HIS A 644 36.44 8.41 -15.41
C HIS A 644 36.25 9.74 -14.65
N SER A 645 36.49 9.63 -13.33
CA SER A 645 37.45 10.37 -12.51
C SER A 645 37.92 11.77 -12.94
N HIS A 646 37.81 12.68 -11.95
CA HIS A 646 38.70 13.79 -11.59
C HIS A 646 39.68 14.32 -12.65
N ALA A 647 39.50 15.60 -13.00
CA ALA A 647 40.55 16.41 -13.62
C ALA A 647 40.83 17.66 -12.77
N SER A 648 42.04 17.71 -12.21
CA SER A 648 42.73 18.94 -11.85
C SER A 648 43.84 19.19 -12.86
N HIS A 649 43.78 20.37 -13.48
CA HIS A 649 44.90 21.25 -13.84
C HIS A 649 45.98 20.84 -14.87
N HIS A 650 46.16 21.80 -15.80
CA HIS A 650 47.36 22.21 -16.55
C HIS A 650 47.64 21.67 -17.97
N THR A 651 47.49 22.61 -18.91
CA THR A 651 48.09 22.82 -20.25
C THR A 651 49.63 22.89 -20.26
N PRO A 652 50.32 23.10 -21.42
CA PRO A 652 50.31 22.38 -22.71
C PRO A 652 51.75 22.19 -23.29
N GLN A 653 51.89 21.50 -24.45
CA GLN A 653 52.82 21.76 -25.61
C GLN A 653 53.21 20.45 -26.33
N ALA A 654 52.94 20.36 -27.64
CA ALA A 654 53.92 20.33 -28.77
C ALA A 654 54.73 19.00 -28.83
N ASP A 655 54.97 18.30 -29.93
CA ASP A 655 55.08 18.63 -31.35
C ASP A 655 55.29 17.32 -32.16
N HIS A 656 55.05 17.37 -33.47
CA HIS A 656 55.80 16.70 -34.55
C HIS A 656 55.80 15.16 -34.82
N THR A 657 55.19 14.82 -35.98
CA THR A 657 55.71 14.11 -37.19
C THR A 657 55.91 12.58 -37.30
N THR A 658 55.45 12.10 -38.48
CA THR A 658 56.03 11.08 -39.41
C THR A 658 56.05 9.60 -38.98
N GLN A 659 55.94 8.56 -39.82
CA GLN A 659 55.60 8.28 -41.23
C GLN A 659 55.86 6.76 -41.42
N ALA A 660 55.15 6.09 -42.35
CA ALA A 660 55.55 4.85 -43.06
C ALA A 660 55.68 3.54 -42.22
N ASP A 661 55.49 2.31 -42.71
CA ASP A 661 54.98 1.69 -43.95
C ASP A 661 54.94 0.15 -43.73
N HIS A 662 54.33 -0.57 -44.68
CA HIS A 662 54.58 -1.99 -45.06
C HIS A 662 53.91 -3.18 -44.30
N THR A 663 52.82 -3.70 -44.91
CA THR A 663 52.55 -5.05 -45.50
C THR A 663 53.56 -6.22 -45.34
N PRO A 664 53.26 -7.52 -45.73
CA PRO A 664 52.06 -8.15 -46.34
C PRO A 664 51.68 -9.62 -45.89
N GLN A 665 50.62 -10.17 -46.54
CA GLN A 665 50.35 -11.60 -46.91
C GLN A 665 49.93 -12.59 -45.81
N ALA A 666 49.11 -13.63 -46.01
CA ALA A 666 48.15 -14.17 -47.01
C ALA A 666 47.42 -15.35 -46.27
N VAL A 667 46.23 -15.85 -46.61
CA VAL A 667 45.99 -16.99 -47.52
C VAL A 667 44.51 -17.44 -47.40
N HIS A 668 43.82 -17.47 -48.56
CA HIS A 668 42.79 -18.40 -49.10
C HIS A 668 41.50 -18.84 -48.36
N GLY A 669 40.41 -18.75 -49.15
CA GLY A 669 39.38 -19.81 -49.31
C GLY A 669 37.94 -19.31 -49.15
N ALA A 670 37.27 -18.77 -50.18
CA ALA A 670 36.43 -19.49 -51.17
C ALA A 670 35.14 -20.09 -50.55
N ILE A 671 33.91 -19.99 -51.08
CA ILE A 671 33.41 -19.63 -52.42
C ILE A 671 31.85 -19.55 -52.36
N VAL A 672 31.26 -18.57 -53.07
CA VAL A 672 30.01 -18.59 -53.89
C VAL A 672 28.64 -18.77 -53.19
N GLY A 673 27.58 -18.04 -53.53
CA GLY A 673 27.31 -17.10 -54.63
C GLY A 673 25.97 -16.38 -54.34
N ALA A 674 25.86 -15.10 -54.73
CA ALA A 674 25.28 -14.62 -55.99
C ALA A 674 23.74 -14.56 -55.93
N SER A 675 23.04 -13.51 -56.38
CA SER A 675 23.40 -12.23 -56.99
C SER A 675 22.08 -11.47 -57.21
N ASP A 676 22.11 -10.14 -57.03
CA ASP A 676 21.59 -9.07 -57.90
C ASP A 676 20.12 -9.13 -58.41
N THR A 677 19.38 -8.03 -58.66
CA THR A 677 19.73 -6.80 -59.38
C THR A 677 18.65 -5.71 -59.20
N GLU A 678 19.11 -4.44 -59.25
CA GLU A 678 18.54 -3.27 -59.98
C GLU A 678 17.14 -2.67 -59.62
N SER A 679 17.07 -1.39 -59.24
CA SER A 679 17.12 -0.21 -60.15
C SER A 679 16.53 1.11 -59.55
N VAL A 680 17.39 2.15 -59.51
CA VAL A 680 17.26 3.48 -60.16
C VAL A 680 16.11 4.48 -59.81
N SER A 681 16.52 5.51 -59.04
CA SER A 681 16.39 6.98 -59.23
C SER A 681 15.06 7.76 -59.09
N GLY A 682 15.16 8.91 -58.41
CA GLY A 682 14.31 10.09 -58.56
C GLY A 682 14.69 11.22 -57.59
N ARG A 683 15.21 12.35 -58.11
CA ARG A 683 15.84 13.49 -57.43
C ARG A 683 14.88 14.61 -56.97
N ASP A 684 15.30 15.30 -55.90
CA ASP A 684 15.34 16.75 -55.61
C ASP A 684 14.11 17.68 -55.71
N ASN A 685 13.81 18.39 -54.61
CA ASN A 685 13.90 19.87 -54.51
C ASN A 685 13.69 20.40 -53.07
N GLU A 686 14.80 20.86 -52.47
CA GLU A 686 15.11 22.18 -51.85
C GLU A 686 13.99 23.07 -51.21
N VAL A 687 14.19 23.94 -50.19
CA VAL A 687 15.32 24.38 -49.32
C VAL A 687 14.76 25.33 -48.21
N SER A 688 15.32 25.19 -47.00
CA SER A 688 15.59 26.06 -45.82
C SER A 688 14.92 27.45 -45.56
N VAL A 689 14.85 27.88 -44.28
CA VAL A 689 15.79 28.84 -43.62
C VAL A 689 15.34 29.19 -42.18
N CYS A 690 16.32 29.20 -41.25
CA CYS A 690 16.32 29.63 -39.84
C CYS A 690 16.17 31.15 -39.62
N VAL A 691 15.96 31.60 -38.37
CA VAL A 691 16.88 32.51 -37.61
C VAL A 691 16.43 32.65 -36.13
N CYS A 692 17.43 32.59 -35.25
CA CYS A 692 17.45 32.66 -33.78
C CYS A 692 17.23 34.09 -33.22
N VAL A 693 16.94 34.24 -31.91
CA VAL A 693 17.69 35.14 -30.97
C VAL A 693 17.55 34.67 -29.49
N CYS A 694 18.66 34.79 -28.76
CA CYS A 694 19.03 34.48 -27.38
C CYS A 694 18.22 35.15 -26.24
N VAL A 695 18.44 34.76 -24.96
CA VAL A 695 19.05 35.63 -23.90
C VAL A 695 19.33 34.87 -22.57
N CYS A 696 20.41 35.32 -21.95
CA CYS A 696 21.23 34.98 -20.79
C CYS A 696 20.65 34.62 -19.40
N VAL A 697 21.55 33.96 -18.66
CA VAL A 697 21.60 33.61 -17.23
C VAL A 697 21.99 34.81 -16.34
N ARG A 698 21.44 34.94 -15.12
CA ARG A 698 22.20 35.35 -13.91
C ARG A 698 21.45 35.15 -12.58
N ALA A 699 22.25 34.81 -11.57
CA ALA A 699 21.94 34.41 -10.20
C ALA A 699 21.70 35.58 -9.22
N CYS A 700 21.14 35.29 -8.04
CA CYS A 700 21.43 36.01 -6.79
C CYS A 700 21.15 35.17 -5.53
N VAL A 701 21.98 35.43 -4.52
CA VAL A 701 22.21 34.73 -3.24
C VAL A 701 21.81 35.66 -2.10
N ARG A 702 21.21 35.17 -0.98
CA ARG A 702 21.57 35.50 0.42
C ARG A 702 20.65 34.89 1.50
N ALA A 703 21.22 34.83 2.70
CA ALA A 703 20.96 33.97 3.86
C ALA A 703 20.36 34.71 5.09
N CYS A 704 20.18 33.94 6.19
CA CYS A 704 20.08 34.27 7.65
C CYS A 704 18.73 33.95 8.33
N VAL A 705 18.56 33.53 9.60
CA VAL A 705 19.26 32.74 10.68
C VAL A 705 18.40 32.89 11.99
N CYS A 706 18.31 31.83 12.83
CA CYS A 706 17.93 31.79 14.30
C CYS A 706 16.44 31.96 14.74
N VAL A 707 15.85 31.35 15.80
CA VAL A 707 16.24 30.50 16.96
C VAL A 707 15.03 29.68 17.52
N ARG A 708 15.35 28.56 18.19
CA ARG A 708 14.57 27.54 18.94
C ARG A 708 13.52 28.02 19.96
N ALA A 709 12.47 27.19 20.18
CA ALA A 709 12.16 26.53 21.47
C ALA A 709 10.96 25.54 21.36
N CYS A 710 11.08 24.40 22.04
CA CYS A 710 10.18 23.24 22.10
C CYS A 710 8.93 23.43 22.98
N VAL A 711 7.86 22.63 22.79
CA VAL A 711 7.35 21.56 23.70
C VAL A 711 6.17 20.81 23.01
N ARG A 712 6.13 19.49 23.23
CA ARG A 712 5.31 18.39 22.65
C ARG A 712 3.79 18.45 22.91
N ALA A 713 3.03 17.72 22.08
CA ALA A 713 2.18 16.60 22.51
C ALA A 713 1.88 15.64 21.34
N CYS A 714 2.30 14.37 21.47
CA CYS A 714 2.02 13.30 20.52
C CYS A 714 0.72 12.57 20.90
N ALA A 715 -0.22 12.49 19.96
CA ALA A 715 -1.20 11.42 19.84
C ALA A 715 -1.70 11.38 18.38
N CYS A 716 -1.76 10.18 17.79
CA CYS A 716 -2.37 9.87 16.49
C CYS A 716 -1.64 10.35 15.20
N VAL A 717 -0.47 9.79 14.89
CA VAL A 717 0.09 9.82 13.52
C VAL A 717 0.81 8.49 13.21
N CYS A 718 0.10 7.36 13.19
CA CYS A 718 0.68 6.06 12.82
C CYS A 718 0.16 5.47 11.49
N VAL A 719 -0.80 6.10 10.82
CA VAL A 719 -1.36 5.58 9.54
C VAL A 719 -0.93 6.44 8.34
N TYR A 720 -0.51 7.69 8.58
CA TYR A 720 -0.43 8.68 7.52
C TYR A 720 0.85 8.65 6.70
N GLN A 721 1.98 8.28 7.30
CA GLN A 721 3.28 8.36 6.65
C GLN A 721 3.58 7.12 5.79
N SER A 722 3.19 5.92 6.24
CA SER A 722 3.27 4.69 5.44
C SER A 722 2.42 4.80 4.16
N SER A 723 1.22 5.39 4.26
CA SER A 723 0.36 5.67 3.10
C SER A 723 1.07 6.47 1.98
N VAL A 724 2.00 7.37 2.31
CA VAL A 724 2.73 8.19 1.33
C VAL A 724 3.79 7.37 0.60
N PHE A 725 4.50 6.48 1.30
CA PHE A 725 5.48 5.56 0.69
C PHE A 725 4.80 4.53 -0.22
N TYR A 726 3.64 4.00 0.18
CA TYR A 726 2.84 3.10 -0.67
C TYR A 726 2.38 3.77 -1.96
N VAL A 727 1.94 5.03 -1.88
CA VAL A 727 1.54 5.82 -3.06
C VAL A 727 2.69 5.95 -4.06
N LEU A 728 3.90 6.28 -3.61
CA LEU A 728 5.09 6.42 -4.48
C LEU A 728 5.47 5.10 -5.17
N ARG A 729 5.40 3.98 -4.45
CA ARG A 729 5.72 2.65 -5.00
C ARG A 729 4.68 2.18 -6.02
N MET A 730 3.41 2.38 -5.73
CA MET A 730 2.32 2.00 -6.63
C MET A 730 2.29 2.85 -7.91
N PHE A 731 2.79 4.10 -7.89
CA PHE A 731 3.10 4.84 -9.13
C PHE A 731 4.11 4.10 -10.02
N SER A 732 5.13 3.43 -9.45
CA SER A 732 6.11 2.66 -10.24
C SER A 732 5.51 1.40 -10.87
N THR A 733 4.68 0.65 -10.13
CA THR A 733 4.00 -0.56 -10.64
C THR A 733 2.96 -0.21 -11.72
N LEU A 734 2.18 0.86 -11.52
CA LEU A 734 1.23 1.36 -12.53
C LEU A 734 1.94 1.89 -13.79
N ARG A 735 3.11 2.54 -13.64
CA ARG A 735 3.95 2.99 -14.76
C ARG A 735 4.51 1.82 -15.58
N GLN A 736 4.79 0.68 -14.95
CA GLN A 736 5.25 -0.52 -15.63
C GLN A 736 4.10 -1.19 -16.41
N ARG A 737 2.92 -1.33 -15.79
CA ARG A 737 1.74 -1.89 -16.48
C ARG A 737 1.13 -0.99 -17.54
N TRP A 738 1.21 0.33 -17.42
CA TRP A 738 0.81 1.25 -18.49
C TRP A 738 1.69 1.06 -19.74
N ARG A 739 3.00 0.80 -19.54
CA ARG A 739 3.92 0.46 -20.64
C ARG A 739 3.60 -0.90 -21.27
N GLU A 740 3.22 -1.89 -20.47
CA GLU A 740 2.88 -3.23 -20.96
C GLU A 740 1.50 -3.27 -21.66
N GLY A 741 0.51 -2.53 -21.16
CA GLY A 741 -0.83 -2.41 -21.75
C GLY A 741 -0.87 -1.60 -23.04
N ALA A 742 -0.02 -0.58 -23.18
CA ALA A 742 0.11 0.19 -24.42
C ALA A 742 0.68 -0.65 -25.59
N CYS A 743 1.50 -1.67 -25.30
CA CYS A 743 2.03 -2.59 -26.31
C CYS A 743 0.99 -3.62 -26.82
N GLN A 744 -0.07 -3.90 -26.05
CA GLN A 744 -1.11 -4.86 -26.46
C GLN A 744 -2.27 -4.22 -27.24
N ALA A 745 -2.41 -2.90 -27.20
CA ALA A 745 -3.51 -2.17 -27.85
C ALA A 745 -3.35 -1.95 -29.37
N HIS A 746 -2.27 -2.44 -30.00
CA HIS A 746 -1.96 -2.17 -31.42
C HIS A 746 -2.19 -3.34 -32.39
N HIS A 747 -2.84 -4.44 -31.99
CA HIS A 747 -3.23 -5.50 -32.93
C HIS A 747 -4.76 -5.63 -33.08
N PRO A 748 -5.34 -5.31 -34.24
CA PRO A 748 -6.74 -5.62 -34.54
C PRO A 748 -6.89 -7.14 -34.80
N PRO A 749 -8.00 -7.79 -34.38
CA PRO A 749 -8.25 -9.19 -34.74
C PRO A 749 -8.67 -9.30 -36.22
N SER A 750 -8.04 -10.23 -36.94
CA SER A 750 -8.34 -10.58 -38.33
C SER A 750 -9.77 -11.14 -38.49
N PRO A 751 -10.48 -10.84 -39.59
CA PRO A 751 -11.84 -11.34 -39.80
C PRO A 751 -11.84 -12.82 -40.21
N VAL A 752 -12.68 -13.62 -39.55
CA VAL A 752 -12.97 -15.02 -39.92
C VAL A 752 -14.13 -15.04 -40.93
N PRO A 753 -14.02 -15.76 -42.07
CA PRO A 753 -15.11 -15.82 -43.05
C PRO A 753 -16.23 -16.77 -42.62
N LEU A 754 -17.47 -16.31 -42.78
CA LEU A 754 -18.72 -17.06 -42.60
C LEU A 754 -18.93 -18.04 -43.76
N SER A 755 -19.17 -19.33 -43.46
CA SER A 755 -19.75 -20.30 -44.40
C SER A 755 -21.19 -20.65 -43.99
N LEU A 756 -22.11 -20.41 -44.92
CA LEU A 756 -23.51 -20.79 -44.90
C LEU A 756 -23.67 -22.18 -45.52
N THR A 757 -24.24 -23.15 -44.79
CA THR A 757 -25.09 -24.22 -45.35
C THR A 757 -25.93 -24.86 -44.24
N GLY A 758 -27.27 -24.86 -44.40
CA GLY A 758 -28.23 -25.62 -43.57
C GLY A 758 -28.31 -27.10 -43.98
N PRO A 759 -29.24 -27.91 -43.42
CA PRO A 759 -30.65 -27.77 -43.81
C PRO A 759 -31.71 -27.99 -42.71
N LEU A 760 -32.94 -27.65 -43.11
CA LEU A 760 -34.23 -27.68 -42.41
C LEU A 760 -34.70 -29.07 -41.96
N HIS A 761 -35.43 -29.12 -40.83
CA HIS A 761 -36.58 -30.04 -40.68
C HIS A 761 -37.70 -29.42 -39.83
N GLN A 762 -38.92 -29.65 -40.32
CA GLN A 762 -40.20 -29.03 -39.95
C GLN A 762 -40.78 -29.50 -38.61
N THR A 763 -41.48 -28.59 -37.95
CA THR A 763 -42.38 -28.81 -36.80
C THR A 763 -43.76 -29.31 -37.25
N GLY A 764 -44.28 -30.34 -36.57
CA GLY A 764 -45.67 -30.79 -36.62
C GLY A 764 -46.28 -30.83 -35.19
N SER A 765 -47.59 -30.63 -35.11
CA SER A 765 -48.35 -30.08 -33.98
C SER A 765 -49.20 -31.08 -33.17
N SER A 766 -49.28 -30.85 -31.85
CA SER A 766 -50.43 -31.03 -30.91
C SER A 766 -50.87 -32.46 -30.45
N PRO A 767 -51.79 -32.61 -29.45
CA PRO A 767 -51.63 -32.34 -28.00
C PRO A 767 -52.12 -33.52 -27.10
N GLY A 768 -51.85 -33.51 -25.79
CA GLY A 768 -52.38 -34.52 -24.87
C GLY A 768 -52.19 -34.21 -23.38
N SER A 769 -53.32 -33.96 -22.71
CA SER A 769 -53.56 -33.72 -21.28
C SER A 769 -53.16 -34.86 -20.32
N VAL A 770 -52.89 -34.54 -19.04
CA VAL A 770 -53.61 -35.01 -17.82
C VAL A 770 -52.77 -34.90 -16.52
N SER A 771 -53.41 -34.33 -15.49
CA SER A 771 -53.27 -34.47 -14.01
C SER A 771 -52.00 -34.08 -13.22
N SER A 772 -52.21 -33.03 -12.41
CA SER A 772 -51.70 -32.69 -11.05
C SER A 772 -51.82 -33.82 -9.98
N PRO A 773 -51.48 -33.63 -8.68
CA PRO A 773 -50.31 -33.03 -7.99
C PRO A 773 -49.62 -34.03 -7.00
N TYR A 774 -48.45 -33.68 -6.42
CA TYR A 774 -48.18 -33.78 -4.97
C TYR A 774 -46.88 -33.02 -4.61
N ARG A 775 -46.97 -32.23 -3.53
CA ARG A 775 -45.94 -31.43 -2.84
C ARG A 775 -45.06 -32.33 -1.93
N PRO A 776 -43.96 -31.87 -1.29
CA PRO A 776 -43.69 -30.52 -0.74
C PRO A 776 -42.78 -29.62 -1.58
#